data_AF-A0A507B742-F1
#
_entry.id   AF-A0A507B742-F1
#
_cell.length_a   1.000
_cell.length_b   1.000
_cell.length_c   1.000
_cell.angle_alpha   90.00
_cell.angle_beta   90.00
_cell.angle_gamma   90.00
#
_symmetry.space_group_name_H-M   'P 1'
#
loop_
_entity.id
_entity.type
_entity.pdbx_description
1 polymer ?
#
loop_
_entity_poly.entity_id
_entity_poly.type
_entity_poly.pdbx_seq_one_letter_code
_entity_poly.pdbx_strand_id
1 'polypeptide(L)'
;MPSPAPTGRRLLPKPGTPDQSDTATDELAPASKKAKPNPTLIACDACRARKIKCDGLKPSCSQCLDRKAACQYRTRVRAETLHQEALELRKTSQGLFQVLELLRTAPEDAAIDFLRVLRDEPSVFDFTSSPSLASWEAARSLALARSPSLAKSPAPIDFETELGNQFPGAFPPLKPLALADVNLRLLHASPITIADRTRHNRKRRRSVDGSRGRPLPSADSLPQSTTGASKRYVDYRLEHLNVQPWTSVPVSDTLAARALSFYLSNEHPLLGVFDPDLVIRDLVRGSGRFCSPLLFSALMAWAFSTYAQFDDRGALLSVQFFEEAKHRWTREQCQDSIAAVSAGILLTLTCNHHANDRDGLLYLDASAEMGLRLGLFNASHVAISEQNDDEEYRSAACYAAWGIFGWHTLHCIYFRRHHRIETPPASPIPGDMADSGQMSPKLPDYMGSTFTWVAKFWVIVHEFFGKGLLDLEETNFERAELAYQRLLDWSHGLPETVRRTDGCSHHVLILHAWYHTVIMHIWRPFIEARQRNGLPPPTSVTLGDRPAIAYRASVNQLKRILLSYRERFETTHLTMLITPGYLYMLNEVFRDSDSPEAHFYFLLSMRGLLSIAPWCQGLSGIAKAFFSLGWRNGVFRRHGWADNLIEDVKLATVDTKYSSLYPIDLSQADDDTGRGNMETLASEFQNLVLASHDADHADGLESDAGDQVPIWKGDPRDLDLSLSQATKEEPYCRHRIQFPSCWAVQQQSRRARMSNPTFSRDQLARYFDHINLPTQYRDQLIGAGPGRHAAPLDIAALTALHTHQIAAIPYENLSLHYSRDKIISLDPQELYTKFVANGRNRGGYCMEGSLFFLHVLRSLGFHAFPTGVRIRLREDGVPKGDYVGLVHLVLVVELPGAPDGGGQQQQRDRYVCDVAFGGDGPTAPLPLVHGRVTRNLGAQEVRYVHDHIPQYRNSEAQVWNSFYCFDPETEFLEADFQIMNYYTSSGQTFQRKMTLIVKFLLEGERKSAEEGKISNEGQSSDGGDRKIVGKLMLVNGIVKRNMGGRTEVVQECRTEPERIEALRRWFGITLTQEEIEGIAGEVTELKDVETIVA
;
A
#
# COMPACT_ATOMS: atom_id res chain seq x y z
N MET A 1 49.66 9.80 48.50
CA MET A 1 49.99 10.94 49.39
C MET A 1 50.17 12.18 48.54
N PRO A 2 49.60 13.37 48.86
CA PRO A 2 48.32 13.70 49.53
C PRO A 2 47.23 14.06 48.46
N SER A 3 45.91 13.87 48.67
CA SER A 3 44.93 14.66 49.47
C SER A 3 44.26 15.82 48.67
N PRO A 4 43.14 16.45 49.08
CA PRO A 4 41.82 16.14 48.51
C PRO A 4 41.01 17.35 47.96
N ALA A 5 39.75 17.10 47.56
CA ALA A 5 38.81 18.08 46.96
C ALA A 5 38.39 19.25 47.89
N PRO A 6 37.87 20.35 47.30
CA PRO A 6 36.66 20.95 47.87
C PRO A 6 35.64 21.52 46.86
N THR A 7 34.51 21.97 47.40
CA THR A 7 33.28 22.41 46.72
C THR A 7 33.07 23.94 46.74
N GLY A 8 32.43 24.48 45.70
CA GLY A 8 31.32 25.45 45.87
C GLY A 8 31.53 26.99 45.78
N ARG A 9 30.57 27.61 45.07
CA ARG A 9 29.88 28.90 45.32
C ARG A 9 30.39 30.26 44.78
N ARG A 10 29.50 30.83 43.94
CA ARG A 10 28.82 32.17 44.00
C ARG A 10 29.62 33.46 43.83
N LEU A 11 29.09 34.37 43.00
CA LEU A 11 29.42 35.80 42.94
C LEU A 11 28.15 36.66 43.02
N LEU A 12 28.27 37.83 43.66
CA LEU A 12 27.27 38.90 43.81
C LEU A 12 27.98 40.27 43.57
N PRO A 13 27.25 41.39 43.35
CA PRO A 13 27.75 42.55 42.60
C PRO A 13 28.33 43.70 43.46
N LYS A 14 28.89 44.72 42.79
CA LYS A 14 29.10 46.08 43.35
C LYS A 14 28.73 47.21 42.36
N PRO A 15 28.50 48.47 42.84
CA PRO A 15 27.70 49.49 42.15
C PRO A 15 28.38 50.88 42.00
N GLY A 16 27.67 51.91 41.49
CA GLY A 16 28.00 53.34 41.71
C GLY A 16 27.48 54.35 40.67
N THR A 17 26.59 55.27 41.11
CA THR A 17 26.06 56.52 40.47
C THR A 17 27.01 57.73 40.75
N PRO A 18 26.76 59.07 40.51
CA PRO A 18 25.57 59.95 40.23
C PRO A 18 25.72 60.88 38.97
N ASP A 19 24.97 61.99 38.69
CA ASP A 19 23.54 62.44 38.77
C ASP A 19 23.40 63.91 38.18
N GLN A 20 22.25 64.61 38.32
CA GLN A 20 21.92 66.05 38.04
C GLN A 20 21.54 66.43 36.56
N SER A 21 20.30 66.82 36.21
CA SER A 21 19.46 68.04 36.45
C SER A 21 19.73 69.18 35.41
N ASP A 22 18.82 70.05 34.97
CA ASP A 22 17.45 70.40 35.41
C ASP A 22 16.63 71.21 34.33
N THR A 23 15.35 71.55 34.62
CA THR A 23 14.45 72.57 33.96
C THR A 23 13.78 72.31 32.59
N ALA A 24 12.71 73.08 32.30
CA ALA A 24 11.63 72.79 31.33
C ALA A 24 11.16 74.03 30.52
N THR A 25 10.49 73.83 29.37
CA THR A 25 9.25 74.54 28.93
C THR A 25 8.72 74.04 27.56
N ASP A 26 7.39 73.94 27.48
CA ASP A 26 6.42 74.09 26.37
C ASP A 26 6.50 73.50 24.94
N GLU A 27 5.30 73.02 24.57
CA GLU A 27 4.55 73.06 23.30
C GLU A 27 4.94 72.29 22.01
N LEU A 28 4.05 71.31 21.74
CA LEU A 28 3.34 71.04 20.47
C LEU A 28 4.01 70.27 19.30
N ALA A 29 3.36 69.13 19.02
CA ALA A 29 3.27 68.38 17.76
C ALA A 29 4.45 67.42 17.36
N PRO A 30 4.14 66.30 16.68
CA PRO A 30 4.88 65.05 16.94
C PRO A 30 6.07 64.78 16.00
N ALA A 31 7.29 65.03 16.49
CA ALA A 31 8.51 64.54 15.85
C ALA A 31 8.72 63.02 16.10
N SER A 32 8.93 62.26 15.03
CA SER A 32 9.05 60.80 15.07
C SER A 32 10.28 60.30 15.85
N LYS A 33 10.06 59.63 16.99
CA LYS A 33 11.16 58.98 17.72
C LYS A 33 11.61 57.72 16.99
N LYS A 34 12.82 57.81 16.44
CA LYS A 34 13.59 56.80 15.69
C LYS A 34 13.33 55.36 16.15
N ALA A 35 12.74 54.55 15.28
CA ALA A 35 12.63 53.11 15.49
C ALA A 35 14.02 52.47 15.52
N LYS A 36 14.23 51.51 16.44
CA LYS A 36 15.38 50.59 16.37
C LYS A 36 15.32 49.84 15.03
N PRO A 37 16.41 49.69 14.28
CA PRO A 37 16.37 49.02 12.99
C PRO A 37 15.94 47.55 13.16
N ASN A 38 14.80 47.20 12.57
CA ASN A 38 14.34 45.81 12.49
C ASN A 38 15.39 44.97 11.74
N PRO A 39 15.79 43.79 12.25
CA PRO A 39 16.69 42.90 11.52
C PRO A 39 16.00 42.40 10.25
N THR A 40 16.43 42.88 9.09
CA THR A 40 15.89 42.43 7.80
C THR A 40 16.13 40.94 7.58
N LEU A 41 15.03 40.19 7.45
CA LEU A 41 15.02 38.75 7.17
C LEU A 41 15.63 38.37 5.80
N ILE A 42 15.87 39.33 4.91
CA ILE A 42 16.41 39.11 3.56
C ILE A 42 17.47 40.17 3.25
N ALA A 43 18.72 39.74 3.06
CA ALA A 43 19.80 40.56 2.53
C ALA A 43 19.61 40.83 1.02
N CYS A 44 20.08 41.98 0.52
CA CYS A 44 20.11 42.28 -0.92
C CYS A 44 20.99 41.27 -1.68
N ASP A 45 20.76 41.13 -2.98
CA ASP A 45 21.41 40.10 -3.79
C ASP A 45 22.94 40.28 -3.84
N ALA A 46 23.44 41.52 -3.86
CA ALA A 46 24.87 41.83 -3.82
C ALA A 46 25.55 41.43 -2.50
N CYS A 47 24.91 41.68 -1.34
CA CYS A 47 25.43 41.24 -0.05
C CYS A 47 25.31 39.73 0.14
N ARG A 48 24.22 39.12 -0.38
CA ARG A 48 24.00 37.67 -0.36
C ARG A 48 25.05 36.93 -1.20
N ALA A 49 25.33 37.38 -2.43
CA ALA A 49 26.37 36.82 -3.29
C ALA A 49 27.76 36.89 -2.64
N ARG A 50 28.07 38.01 -1.96
CA ARG A 50 29.34 38.23 -1.26
C ARG A 50 29.39 37.64 0.16
N LYS A 51 28.31 37.00 0.64
CA LYS A 51 28.17 36.43 2.00
C LYS A 51 28.49 37.43 3.13
N ILE A 52 28.20 38.72 2.94
CA ILE A 52 28.41 39.79 3.95
C ILE A 52 27.10 40.24 4.59
N LYS A 53 27.19 40.79 5.80
CA LYS A 53 26.02 41.21 6.60
C LYS A 53 25.38 42.46 5.99
N CYS A 54 24.14 42.33 5.53
CA CYS A 54 23.31 43.43 5.02
C CYS A 54 22.54 44.09 6.16
N ASP A 55 22.52 45.42 6.21
CA ASP A 55 21.79 46.21 7.23
C ASP A 55 20.34 46.52 6.83
N GLY A 56 19.94 46.20 5.60
CA GLY A 56 18.55 46.30 5.14
C GLY A 56 18.10 47.69 4.70
N LEU A 57 19.00 48.68 4.71
CA LEU A 57 18.65 50.05 4.31
C LEU A 57 18.29 50.13 2.81
N LYS A 58 17.39 51.05 2.49
CA LYS A 58 16.90 51.36 1.14
C LYS A 58 17.09 52.85 0.87
N PRO A 59 17.39 53.28 -0.37
CA PRO A 59 17.44 52.47 -1.60
C PRO A 59 18.67 51.56 -1.74
N SER A 60 19.76 51.83 -1.01
CA SER A 60 20.96 50.98 -0.96
C SER A 60 21.36 50.69 0.49
N CYS A 61 21.82 49.47 0.75
CA CYS A 61 22.36 49.06 2.06
C CYS A 61 23.78 49.64 2.23
N SER A 62 24.24 49.92 3.45
CA SER A 62 25.52 50.66 3.63
C SER A 62 26.70 49.91 3.02
N GLN A 63 26.74 48.58 3.15
CA GLN A 63 27.76 47.72 2.52
C GLN A 63 27.77 47.76 0.99
N CYS A 64 26.65 48.08 0.33
CA CYS A 64 26.61 48.31 -1.10
C CYS A 64 26.94 49.76 -1.46
N LEU A 65 26.55 50.73 -0.62
CA LEU A 65 26.86 52.14 -0.78
C LEU A 65 28.37 52.40 -0.71
N ASP A 66 29.04 51.96 0.36
CA ASP A 66 30.48 52.10 0.58
C ASP A 66 31.31 51.48 -0.54
N ARG A 67 30.80 50.39 -1.12
CA ARG A 67 31.45 49.61 -2.18
C ARG A 67 30.98 49.98 -3.59
N LYS A 68 30.18 51.04 -3.75
CA LYS A 68 29.59 51.51 -5.02
C LYS A 68 28.97 50.39 -5.86
N ALA A 69 28.29 49.45 -5.21
CA ALA A 69 27.72 48.25 -5.83
C ALA A 69 26.19 48.34 -5.95
N ALA A 70 25.63 47.83 -7.06
CA ALA A 70 24.20 47.84 -7.29
C ALA A 70 23.44 47.03 -6.21
N CYS A 71 22.61 47.71 -5.41
CA CYS A 71 21.87 47.11 -4.31
C CYS A 71 20.43 46.77 -4.73
N GLN A 72 20.21 45.55 -5.22
CA GLN A 72 18.88 45.07 -5.59
C GLN A 72 18.29 44.12 -4.53
N TYR A 73 17.00 44.28 -4.26
CA TYR A 73 16.20 43.38 -3.43
C TYR A 73 15.08 42.78 -4.29
N ARG A 74 14.97 41.46 -4.38
CA ARG A 74 13.89 40.78 -5.11
C ARG A 74 12.51 41.21 -4.56
N THR A 75 11.70 41.84 -5.41
CA THR A 75 10.32 42.26 -5.11
C THR A 75 9.30 41.14 -5.36
N ARG A 76 8.15 41.20 -4.68
CA ARG A 76 7.11 40.15 -4.68
C ARG A 76 6.29 40.00 -5.96
N VAL A 77 6.45 40.92 -6.93
CA VAL A 77 5.58 41.07 -8.12
C VAL A 77 5.48 39.79 -8.97
N ARG A 78 6.52 38.94 -8.98
CA ARG A 78 6.59 37.76 -9.86
C ARG A 78 5.53 36.68 -9.59
N ALA A 79 4.89 36.67 -8.42
CA ALA A 79 3.87 35.66 -8.09
C ALA A 79 2.51 35.95 -8.75
N GLU A 80 2.13 37.22 -8.85
CA GLU A 80 0.87 37.65 -9.47
C GLU A 80 0.96 37.57 -11.00
N THR A 81 2.10 37.95 -11.59
CA THR A 81 2.33 37.77 -13.04
C THR A 81 2.36 36.30 -13.44
N LEU A 82 3.02 35.43 -12.68
CA LEU A 82 3.01 33.98 -12.95
C LEU A 82 1.61 33.37 -12.80
N HIS A 83 0.77 33.91 -11.90
CA HIS A 83 -0.62 33.47 -11.77
C HIS A 83 -1.46 33.90 -12.97
N GLN A 84 -1.28 35.13 -13.48
CA GLN A 84 -1.95 35.62 -14.69
C GLN A 84 -1.46 34.87 -15.95
N GLU A 85 -0.15 34.68 -16.14
CA GLU A 85 0.40 33.87 -17.24
C GLU A 85 -0.15 32.43 -17.21
N ALA A 86 -0.22 31.81 -16.03
CA ALA A 86 -0.83 30.49 -15.88
C ALA A 86 -2.36 30.49 -16.14
N LEU A 87 -3.06 31.60 -15.90
CA LEU A 87 -4.49 31.74 -16.20
C LEU A 87 -4.72 31.88 -17.72
N GLU A 88 -3.91 32.68 -18.41
CA GLU A 88 -4.00 32.85 -19.86
C GLU A 88 -3.59 31.56 -20.60
N LEU A 89 -2.47 30.92 -20.22
CA LEU A 89 -2.09 29.60 -20.74
C LEU A 89 -3.21 28.56 -20.56
N ARG A 90 -3.96 28.62 -19.45
CA ARG A 90 -5.09 27.73 -19.18
C ARG A 90 -6.30 28.03 -20.07
N LYS A 91 -6.63 29.30 -20.34
CA LYS A 91 -7.67 29.68 -21.32
C LYS A 91 -7.30 29.22 -22.72
N THR A 92 -6.06 29.46 -23.15
CA THR A 92 -5.56 29.04 -24.48
C THR A 92 -5.61 27.52 -24.63
N SER A 93 -5.22 26.77 -23.59
CA SER A 93 -5.32 25.30 -23.58
C SER A 93 -6.77 24.82 -23.70
N GLN A 94 -7.74 25.48 -23.04
CA GLN A 94 -9.15 25.11 -23.13
C GLN A 94 -9.73 25.33 -24.54
N GLY A 95 -9.38 26.45 -25.20
CA GLY A 95 -9.79 26.70 -26.59
C GLY A 95 -9.18 25.69 -27.58
N LEU A 96 -7.90 25.33 -27.40
CA LEU A 96 -7.22 24.31 -28.22
C LEU A 96 -7.94 22.96 -28.19
N PHE A 97 -8.37 22.49 -27.00
CA PHE A 97 -9.12 21.23 -26.90
C PHE A 97 -10.50 21.28 -27.58
N GLN A 98 -11.21 22.42 -27.51
CA GLN A 98 -12.49 22.57 -28.21
C GLN A 98 -12.32 22.51 -29.73
N VAL A 99 -11.34 23.21 -30.30
CA VAL A 99 -11.04 23.15 -31.74
C VAL A 99 -10.67 21.75 -32.19
N LEU A 100 -9.87 21.03 -31.40
CA LEU A 100 -9.44 19.67 -31.73
C LEU A 100 -10.61 18.68 -31.73
N GLU A 101 -11.55 18.80 -30.79
CA GLU A 101 -12.75 17.97 -30.74
C GLU A 101 -13.77 18.31 -31.83
N LEU A 102 -13.88 19.59 -32.23
CA LEU A 102 -14.69 20.04 -33.37
C LEU A 102 -14.18 19.41 -34.68
N LEU A 103 -12.87 19.44 -34.92
CA LEU A 103 -12.26 18.82 -36.10
C LEU A 103 -12.40 17.29 -36.10
N ARG A 104 -12.41 16.65 -34.91
CA ARG A 104 -12.58 15.20 -34.76
C ARG A 104 -14.01 14.71 -35.00
N THR A 105 -15.01 15.57 -34.77
CA THR A 105 -16.45 15.18 -34.76
C THR A 105 -17.28 15.79 -35.89
N ALA A 106 -16.74 16.75 -36.65
CA ALA A 106 -17.40 17.31 -37.82
C ALA A 106 -17.30 16.37 -39.04
N PRO A 107 -18.28 16.39 -39.98
CA PRO A 107 -18.13 15.79 -41.31
C PRO A 107 -16.92 16.38 -42.05
N GLU A 108 -16.28 15.58 -42.91
CA GLU A 108 -14.99 15.91 -43.55
C GLU A 108 -14.99 17.26 -44.28
N ASP A 109 -16.03 17.53 -45.09
CA ASP A 109 -16.19 18.81 -45.81
C ASP A 109 -16.22 20.01 -44.85
N ALA A 110 -16.92 19.87 -43.72
CA ALA A 110 -17.04 20.91 -42.70
C ALA A 110 -15.73 21.07 -41.89
N ALA A 111 -15.04 19.97 -41.58
CA ALA A 111 -13.72 19.99 -40.95
C ALA A 111 -12.68 20.71 -41.82
N ILE A 112 -12.75 20.55 -43.15
CA ILE A 112 -11.91 21.27 -44.12
C ILE A 112 -12.22 22.76 -44.12
N ASP A 113 -13.49 23.17 -44.09
CA ASP A 113 -13.86 24.58 -44.01
C ASP A 113 -13.51 25.21 -42.64
N PHE A 114 -13.59 24.46 -41.55
CA PHE A 114 -13.05 24.90 -40.24
C PHE A 114 -11.55 25.12 -40.28
N LEU A 115 -10.78 24.23 -40.92
CA LEU A 115 -9.34 24.41 -41.10
C LEU A 115 -8.99 25.61 -41.99
N ARG A 116 -9.91 26.08 -42.85
CA ARG A 116 -9.75 27.34 -43.60
C ARG A 116 -9.98 28.54 -42.69
N VAL A 117 -11.12 28.62 -42.00
CA VAL A 117 -11.43 29.74 -41.08
C VAL A 117 -10.41 29.85 -39.94
N LEU A 118 -9.96 28.72 -39.38
CA LEU A 118 -8.92 28.69 -38.34
C LEU A 118 -7.54 29.18 -38.83
N ARG A 119 -7.27 29.14 -40.14
CA ARG A 119 -6.03 29.71 -40.74
C ARG A 119 -6.12 31.21 -40.98
N ASP A 120 -7.34 31.75 -41.10
CA ASP A 120 -7.58 33.17 -41.36
C ASP A 120 -7.75 33.99 -40.07
N GLU A 121 -8.08 33.35 -38.93
CA GLU A 121 -8.20 33.99 -37.61
C GLU A 121 -6.84 34.11 -36.87
N PRO A 122 -6.55 35.23 -36.17
CA PRO A 122 -5.23 35.50 -35.60
C PRO A 122 -4.92 34.72 -34.30
N SER A 123 -5.94 34.18 -33.62
CA SER A 123 -5.74 33.30 -32.46
C SER A 123 -6.86 32.27 -32.28
N VAL A 124 -6.53 31.16 -31.63
CA VAL A 124 -7.49 30.09 -31.27
C VAL A 124 -8.59 30.62 -30.34
N PHE A 125 -8.29 31.61 -29.50
CA PHE A 125 -9.26 32.22 -28.61
C PHE A 125 -10.30 33.05 -29.38
N ASP A 126 -9.85 33.82 -30.36
CA ASP A 126 -10.72 34.61 -31.25
C ASP A 126 -11.59 33.69 -32.11
N PHE A 127 -11.03 32.60 -32.64
CA PHE A 127 -11.80 31.54 -33.32
C PHE A 127 -12.90 30.94 -32.43
N THR A 128 -12.58 30.55 -31.18
CA THR A 128 -13.60 30.04 -30.23
C THR A 128 -14.63 31.09 -29.80
N SER A 129 -14.36 32.37 -30.05
CA SER A 129 -15.25 33.49 -29.76
C SER A 129 -15.95 34.05 -31.02
N SER A 130 -15.67 33.49 -32.21
CA SER A 130 -16.11 34.03 -33.50
C SER A 130 -17.59 33.68 -33.76
N PRO A 131 -18.40 34.62 -34.28
CA PRO A 131 -19.83 34.37 -34.55
C PRO A 131 -20.07 33.28 -35.62
N SER A 132 -19.05 32.93 -36.41
CA SER A 132 -19.05 31.78 -37.32
C SER A 132 -19.23 30.44 -36.58
N LEU A 133 -18.62 30.28 -35.40
CA LEU A 133 -18.75 29.08 -34.58
C LEU A 133 -20.16 28.97 -33.99
N ALA A 134 -20.71 30.05 -33.44
CA ALA A 134 -22.08 30.09 -32.91
C ALA A 134 -23.13 29.83 -34.01
N SER A 135 -22.90 30.34 -35.23
CA SER A 135 -23.72 30.03 -36.40
C SER A 135 -23.68 28.54 -36.74
N TRP A 136 -22.54 27.87 -36.57
CA TRP A 136 -22.43 26.43 -36.79
C TRP A 136 -22.99 25.60 -35.64
N GLU A 137 -22.86 25.99 -34.37
CA GLU A 137 -23.51 25.27 -33.26
C GLU A 137 -25.03 25.26 -33.42
N ALA A 138 -25.60 26.40 -33.87
CA ALA A 138 -26.99 26.49 -34.27
C ALA A 138 -27.30 25.60 -35.49
N ALA A 139 -26.44 25.60 -36.53
CA ALA A 139 -26.61 24.76 -37.72
C ALA A 139 -26.47 23.25 -37.43
N ARG A 140 -25.58 22.84 -36.52
CA ARG A 140 -25.38 21.46 -36.06
C ARG A 140 -26.57 20.99 -35.23
N SER A 141 -27.08 21.84 -34.34
CA SER A 141 -28.32 21.57 -33.60
C SER A 141 -29.51 21.42 -34.56
N LEU A 142 -29.59 22.27 -35.59
CA LEU A 142 -30.58 22.17 -36.65
C LEU A 142 -30.39 20.96 -37.58
N ALA A 143 -29.16 20.53 -37.86
CA ALA A 143 -28.86 19.37 -38.69
C ALA A 143 -29.17 18.06 -37.95
N LEU A 144 -28.80 17.96 -36.67
CA LEU A 144 -29.23 16.87 -35.78
C LEU A 144 -30.75 16.80 -35.66
N ALA A 145 -31.44 17.95 -35.63
CA ALA A 145 -32.90 18.03 -35.67
C ALA A 145 -33.54 17.81 -37.07
N ARG A 146 -32.74 17.71 -38.15
CA ARG A 146 -33.22 17.58 -39.54
C ARG A 146 -32.79 16.29 -40.25
N SER A 147 -31.99 15.42 -39.62
CA SER A 147 -31.78 14.06 -40.12
C SER A 147 -33.14 13.35 -40.28
N PRO A 148 -33.60 13.03 -41.50
CA PRO A 148 -34.90 12.40 -41.69
C PRO A 148 -34.85 10.98 -41.14
N SER A 149 -35.78 10.65 -40.25
CA SER A 149 -35.94 9.26 -39.84
C SER A 149 -36.37 8.41 -41.04
N LEU A 150 -35.56 7.41 -41.37
CA LEU A 150 -36.03 6.28 -42.17
C LEU A 150 -37.07 5.55 -41.32
N ALA A 151 -38.34 5.77 -41.66
CA ALA A 151 -39.48 5.32 -40.86
C ALA A 151 -39.50 3.80 -40.69
N LYS A 152 -39.32 3.34 -39.44
CA LYS A 152 -39.85 2.07 -38.95
C LYS A 152 -40.50 2.28 -37.58
N SER A 153 -41.83 2.36 -37.61
CA SER A 153 -42.76 2.41 -36.47
C SER A 153 -42.65 3.62 -35.53
N PRO A 154 -43.74 3.98 -34.81
CA PRO A 154 -43.61 4.81 -33.61
C PRO A 154 -42.66 4.10 -32.64
N ALA A 155 -41.63 4.82 -32.18
CA ALA A 155 -40.75 4.28 -31.15
C ALA A 155 -41.60 3.94 -29.91
N PRO A 156 -41.46 2.74 -29.32
CA PRO A 156 -42.07 2.48 -28.02
C PRO A 156 -41.54 3.51 -27.02
N ILE A 157 -42.38 3.85 -26.04
CA ILE A 157 -42.00 4.74 -24.93
C ILE A 157 -40.68 4.22 -24.36
N ASP A 158 -39.67 5.08 -24.31
CA ASP A 158 -38.38 4.70 -23.75
C ASP A 158 -38.59 4.30 -22.29
N PHE A 159 -38.24 3.05 -21.97
CA PHE A 159 -38.48 2.46 -20.65
C PHE A 159 -37.72 3.20 -19.54
N GLU A 160 -36.63 3.91 -19.87
CA GLU A 160 -35.96 4.81 -18.92
C GLU A 160 -36.83 6.05 -18.59
N THR A 161 -37.60 6.55 -19.56
CA THR A 161 -38.63 7.58 -19.35
C THR A 161 -39.84 7.01 -18.59
N GLU A 162 -40.24 5.76 -18.84
CA GLU A 162 -41.30 5.09 -18.06
C GLU A 162 -40.89 4.92 -16.59
N LEU A 163 -39.69 4.41 -16.32
CA LEU A 163 -39.11 4.34 -14.96
C LEU A 163 -39.06 5.71 -14.30
N GLY A 164 -38.68 6.77 -15.03
CA GLY A 164 -38.63 8.12 -14.47
C GLY A 164 -40.01 8.73 -14.17
N ASN A 165 -41.04 8.31 -14.89
CA ASN A 165 -42.43 8.71 -14.61
C ASN A 165 -43.02 7.92 -13.42
N GLN A 166 -42.70 6.63 -13.26
CA GLN A 166 -43.23 5.77 -12.20
C GLN A 166 -42.44 5.91 -10.87
N PHE A 167 -41.13 6.09 -10.95
CA PHE A 167 -40.20 6.10 -9.82
C PHE A 167 -39.26 7.33 -9.82
N PRO A 168 -39.81 8.57 -9.86
CA PRO A 168 -39.00 9.79 -9.97
C PRO A 168 -38.04 10.04 -8.80
N GLY A 169 -38.25 9.37 -7.65
CA GLY A 169 -37.36 9.47 -6.49
C GLY A 169 -35.98 8.83 -6.70
N ALA A 170 -35.91 7.71 -7.43
CA ALA A 170 -34.66 7.01 -7.79
C ALA A 170 -34.22 7.28 -9.23
N PHE A 171 -35.16 7.41 -10.16
CA PHE A 171 -34.90 7.62 -11.58
C PHE A 171 -35.37 9.00 -12.08
N PRO A 172 -35.04 10.13 -11.42
CA PRO A 172 -35.49 11.43 -11.90
C PRO A 172 -34.97 11.68 -13.34
N PRO A 173 -35.74 12.36 -14.18
CA PRO A 173 -35.44 12.51 -15.60
C PRO A 173 -34.10 13.21 -15.81
N LEU A 174 -33.20 12.54 -16.53
CA LEU A 174 -31.86 13.04 -16.81
C LEU A 174 -31.93 14.06 -17.96
N LYS A 175 -31.58 15.31 -17.66
CA LYS A 175 -31.35 16.33 -18.69
C LYS A 175 -30.03 16.01 -19.41
N PRO A 176 -29.95 16.18 -20.75
CA PRO A 176 -28.68 16.09 -21.47
C PRO A 176 -27.63 17.02 -20.87
N LEU A 177 -26.43 16.51 -20.62
CA LEU A 177 -25.30 17.30 -20.12
C LEU A 177 -24.74 18.13 -21.27
N ALA A 178 -25.01 19.45 -21.26
CA ALA A 178 -24.30 20.36 -22.15
C ALA A 178 -22.85 20.49 -21.67
N LEU A 179 -21.89 20.51 -22.60
CA LEU A 179 -20.45 20.61 -22.26
C LEU A 179 -20.11 21.88 -21.46
N ALA A 180 -20.90 22.95 -21.63
CA ALA A 180 -20.79 24.19 -20.87
C ALA A 180 -21.17 24.04 -19.38
N ASP A 181 -22.05 23.10 -19.05
CA ASP A 181 -22.51 22.84 -17.67
C ASP A 181 -21.58 21.86 -16.93
N VAL A 182 -20.58 21.29 -17.61
CA VAL A 182 -19.63 20.34 -17.02
C VAL A 182 -18.47 21.09 -16.39
N ASN A 183 -18.34 21.01 -15.05
CA ASN A 183 -17.18 21.54 -14.35
C ASN A 183 -15.91 20.74 -14.65
N LEU A 184 -15.23 21.06 -15.75
CA LEU A 184 -13.99 20.41 -16.19
C LEU A 184 -12.86 20.43 -15.16
N ARG A 185 -12.93 21.26 -14.11
CA ARG A 185 -11.94 21.23 -13.00
C ARG A 185 -11.95 19.88 -12.26
N LEU A 186 -13.09 19.20 -12.20
CA LEU A 186 -13.22 17.84 -11.65
C LEU A 186 -12.38 16.82 -12.45
N LEU A 187 -12.11 17.11 -13.73
CA LEU A 187 -11.29 16.28 -14.60
C LEU A 187 -9.80 16.63 -14.58
N HIS A 188 -9.33 17.56 -13.75
CA HIS A 188 -7.91 17.89 -13.65
C HIS A 188 -7.38 17.66 -12.23
N ALA A 189 -6.33 16.85 -12.09
CA ALA A 189 -5.50 16.91 -10.90
C ALA A 189 -4.84 18.29 -10.84
N SER A 190 -5.17 19.09 -9.82
CA SER A 190 -4.43 20.32 -9.56
C SER A 190 -3.14 19.95 -8.82
N PRO A 191 -1.95 20.11 -9.42
CA PRO A 191 -0.69 19.79 -8.75
C PRO A 191 -0.51 20.65 -7.50
N ILE A 192 -1.17 21.81 -7.39
CA ILE A 192 -1.19 22.63 -6.17
C ILE A 192 -1.87 21.88 -5.01
N THR A 193 -3.03 21.25 -5.21
CA THR A 193 -3.77 20.58 -4.13
C THR A 193 -3.08 19.30 -3.64
N ILE A 194 -2.39 18.58 -4.53
CA ILE A 194 -1.65 17.35 -4.20
C ILE A 194 -0.23 17.70 -3.68
N ALA A 195 0.45 18.67 -4.30
CA ALA A 195 1.82 19.04 -3.91
C ALA A 195 1.90 19.95 -2.68
N ASP A 196 0.92 20.83 -2.38
CA ASP A 196 0.98 21.63 -1.14
C ASP A 196 0.61 20.79 0.09
N ARG A 197 -0.36 19.87 -0.01
CA ARG A 197 -0.65 18.86 1.04
C ARG A 197 0.59 17.98 1.34
N THR A 198 1.30 17.52 0.31
CA THR A 198 2.54 16.73 0.51
C THR A 198 3.76 17.59 0.91
N ARG A 199 3.88 18.85 0.46
CA ARG A 199 4.96 19.77 0.88
C ARG A 199 4.85 20.21 2.34
N HIS A 200 3.65 20.41 2.87
CA HIS A 200 3.48 20.70 4.30
C HIS A 200 3.89 19.50 5.17
N ASN A 201 3.48 18.28 4.81
CA ASN A 201 3.95 17.04 5.42
C ASN A 201 5.49 16.92 5.43
N ARG A 202 6.14 17.21 4.29
CA ARG A 202 7.61 17.05 4.12
C ARG A 202 8.43 18.10 4.87
N LYS A 203 7.89 19.30 5.14
CA LYS A 203 8.57 20.34 5.94
C LYS A 203 8.40 20.17 7.45
N ARG A 204 7.27 19.63 7.94
CA ARG A 204 7.01 19.46 9.39
C ARG A 204 7.70 18.25 10.02
N ARG A 205 7.89 17.15 9.29
CA ARG A 205 8.66 15.96 9.75
C ARG A 205 10.10 16.26 10.20
N ARG A 206 10.66 17.43 9.86
CA ARG A 206 12.01 17.88 10.29
C ARG A 206 12.04 18.69 11.60
N SER A 207 10.90 18.89 12.27
CA SER A 207 10.78 19.80 13.43
C SER A 207 10.23 19.13 14.71
N VAL A 208 10.20 17.79 14.77
CA VAL A 208 9.72 17.03 15.94
C VAL A 208 10.87 16.34 16.67
N ASP A 209 11.99 17.05 16.78
CA ASP A 209 13.07 16.68 17.69
C ASP A 209 13.67 17.97 18.28
N GLY A 210 13.67 18.09 19.61
CA GLY A 210 14.03 19.33 20.33
C GLY A 210 12.86 19.99 21.08
N SER A 211 12.82 19.76 22.39
CA SER A 211 11.84 20.34 23.32
C SER A 211 12.09 21.83 23.60
N ARG A 212 11.18 22.70 23.16
CA ARG A 212 10.74 23.94 23.86
C ARG A 212 9.54 24.55 23.13
N GLY A 213 8.45 24.79 23.88
CA GLY A 213 7.22 25.34 23.32
C GLY A 213 7.40 26.74 22.72
N ARG A 214 6.73 26.98 21.59
CA ARG A 214 6.59 28.31 20.96
C ARG A 214 5.09 28.59 20.80
N PRO A 215 4.61 29.84 21.03
CA PRO A 215 3.18 30.12 21.00
C PRO A 215 2.54 29.81 19.64
N LEU A 216 1.29 29.36 19.68
CA LEU A 216 0.46 29.11 18.51
C LEU A 216 0.16 30.42 17.75
N PRO A 217 0.08 30.41 16.40
CA PRO A 217 -0.53 31.49 15.64
C PRO A 217 -2.05 31.55 15.87
N SER A 218 -2.64 32.73 15.72
CA SER A 218 -4.09 32.99 15.86
C SER A 218 -4.94 32.23 14.82
N ALA A 219 -6.22 32.03 15.14
CA ALA A 219 -7.09 31.02 14.52
C ALA A 219 -7.93 31.50 13.32
N ASP A 220 -7.64 32.67 12.75
CA ASP A 220 -8.62 33.46 11.98
C ASP A 220 -8.50 33.38 10.44
N SER A 221 -8.21 32.19 9.88
CA SER A 221 -8.16 32.02 8.42
C SER A 221 -8.56 30.63 7.90
N LEU A 222 -9.82 30.26 8.08
CA LEU A 222 -10.55 29.28 7.26
C LEU A 222 -11.98 29.81 7.00
N PRO A 223 -12.68 29.40 5.92
CA PRO A 223 -13.88 30.08 5.46
C PRO A 223 -15.02 30.07 6.48
N GLN A 224 -15.52 31.24 6.84
CA GLN A 224 -16.76 31.36 7.59
C GLN A 224 -17.94 31.04 6.65
N SER A 225 -18.74 30.04 7.01
CA SER A 225 -20.03 29.81 6.34
C SER A 225 -20.95 30.99 6.62
N THR A 226 -21.38 31.69 5.58
CA THR A 226 -22.13 32.95 5.67
C THR A 226 -23.63 32.73 5.80
N THR A 227 -24.09 32.24 6.97
CA THR A 227 -25.49 32.38 7.43
C THR A 227 -25.58 32.24 8.95
N GLY A 228 -26.20 33.23 9.62
CA GLY A 228 -26.91 33.05 10.91
C GLY A 228 -26.09 32.67 12.15
N ALA A 229 -26.02 33.58 13.12
CA ALA A 229 -25.34 33.46 14.40
C ALA A 229 -25.40 32.09 15.15
N SER A 230 -24.25 31.73 15.74
CA SER A 230 -24.13 31.06 17.05
C SER A 230 -24.24 29.53 17.22
N LYS A 231 -23.67 28.71 16.31
CA LYS A 231 -23.18 27.36 16.67
C LYS A 231 -21.82 27.05 16.03
N ARG A 232 -20.83 26.68 16.87
CA ARG A 232 -19.45 26.30 16.44
C ARG A 232 -19.32 24.82 16.09
N TYR A 233 -20.25 24.00 16.57
CA TYR A 233 -20.30 22.55 16.40
C TYR A 233 -21.75 22.14 16.08
N VAL A 234 -21.92 20.97 15.47
CA VAL A 234 -23.25 20.43 15.13
C VAL A 234 -24.11 20.17 16.37
N ASP A 235 -23.45 19.75 17.46
CA ASP A 235 -24.01 19.69 18.81
C ASP A 235 -23.26 20.67 19.72
N TYR A 236 -24.01 21.56 20.40
CA TYR A 236 -23.45 22.60 21.25
C TYR A 236 -22.77 22.06 22.52
N ARG A 237 -23.14 20.86 23.00
CA ARG A 237 -22.56 20.24 24.20
C ARG A 237 -21.08 19.94 24.02
N LEU A 238 -20.62 19.76 22.78
CA LEU A 238 -19.21 19.56 22.43
C LEU A 238 -18.30 20.76 22.77
N GLU A 239 -18.86 21.94 23.07
CA GLU A 239 -18.11 23.07 23.65
C GLU A 239 -17.57 22.77 25.06
N HIS A 240 -18.14 21.77 25.75
CA HIS A 240 -17.77 21.33 27.09
C HIS A 240 -17.09 19.95 27.11
N LEU A 241 -16.66 19.43 25.96
CA LEU A 241 -15.92 18.16 25.89
C LEU A 241 -14.64 18.22 26.74
N ASN A 242 -14.38 17.17 27.52
CA ASN A 242 -13.13 16.93 28.23
C ASN A 242 -12.62 15.53 27.89
N VAL A 243 -11.48 15.42 27.20
CA VAL A 243 -10.95 14.13 26.72
C VAL A 243 -10.13 13.37 27.78
N GLN A 244 -9.65 14.04 28.83
CA GLN A 244 -8.77 13.46 29.85
C GLN A 244 -9.29 12.15 30.49
N PRO A 245 -10.60 12.00 30.81
CA PRO A 245 -11.12 10.76 31.39
C PRO A 245 -11.10 9.56 30.41
N TRP A 246 -11.10 9.84 29.11
CA TRP A 246 -11.41 8.85 28.07
C TRP A 246 -10.17 8.26 27.38
N THR A 247 -9.07 9.02 27.28
CA THR A 247 -7.90 8.63 26.48
C THR A 247 -6.57 9.02 27.12
N SER A 248 -5.54 8.25 26.81
CA SER A 248 -4.14 8.59 27.04
C SER A 248 -3.47 9.32 25.86
N VAL A 249 -4.13 9.40 24.69
CA VAL A 249 -3.62 10.03 23.47
C VAL A 249 -3.60 11.57 23.64
N PRO A 250 -2.46 12.24 23.35
CA PRO A 250 -2.32 13.68 23.57
C PRO A 250 -3.06 14.50 22.51
N VAL A 251 -4.36 14.74 22.74
CA VAL A 251 -5.22 15.61 21.92
C VAL A 251 -5.81 16.75 22.77
N SER A 252 -6.05 17.91 22.15
CA SER A 252 -6.78 19.02 22.79
C SER A 252 -8.29 18.87 22.58
N ASP A 253 -9.09 19.16 23.61
CA ASP A 253 -10.56 19.06 23.57
C ASP A 253 -11.18 19.73 22.34
N THR A 254 -10.74 20.97 22.03
CA THR A 254 -11.24 21.74 20.88
C THR A 254 -10.96 21.11 19.50
N LEU A 255 -9.97 20.21 19.39
CA LEU A 255 -9.67 19.47 18.17
C LEU A 255 -10.46 18.17 18.10
N ALA A 256 -10.58 17.46 19.23
CA ALA A 256 -11.44 16.28 19.34
C ALA A 256 -12.91 16.63 19.07
N ALA A 257 -13.42 17.73 19.65
CA ALA A 257 -14.76 18.25 19.41
C ALA A 257 -15.02 18.60 17.93
N ARG A 258 -14.00 19.10 17.20
CA ARG A 258 -14.11 19.38 15.76
C ARG A 258 -14.21 18.10 14.93
N ALA A 259 -13.32 17.13 15.18
CA ALA A 259 -13.35 15.85 14.47
C ALA A 259 -14.63 15.06 14.78
N LEU A 260 -15.08 15.03 16.04
CA LEU A 260 -16.33 14.41 16.45
C LEU A 260 -17.55 15.11 15.83
N SER A 261 -17.60 16.45 15.85
CA SER A 261 -18.67 17.20 15.17
C SER A 261 -18.71 16.92 13.66
N PHE A 262 -17.56 16.71 13.02
CA PHE A 262 -17.51 16.33 11.60
C PHE A 262 -17.98 14.89 11.38
N TYR A 263 -17.56 13.93 12.20
CA TYR A 263 -18.08 12.56 12.15
C TYR A 263 -19.61 12.51 12.27
N LEU A 264 -20.19 13.27 13.22
CA LEU A 264 -21.63 13.31 13.47
C LEU A 264 -22.41 13.82 12.26
N SER A 265 -21.93 14.85 11.55
CA SER A 265 -22.60 15.34 10.34
C SER A 265 -22.23 14.56 9.07
N ASN A 266 -21.03 13.97 8.99
CA ASN A 266 -20.50 13.40 7.75
C ASN A 266 -20.74 11.89 7.59
N GLU A 267 -20.49 11.12 8.66
CA GLU A 267 -20.47 9.65 8.64
C GLU A 267 -21.69 9.06 9.36
N HIS A 268 -22.05 9.62 10.51
CA HIS A 268 -23.10 9.08 11.37
C HIS A 268 -24.49 8.96 10.69
N PRO A 269 -24.94 9.84 9.77
CA PRO A 269 -26.21 9.68 9.05
C PRO A 269 -26.30 8.40 8.18
N LEU A 270 -25.15 7.81 7.85
CA LEU A 270 -25.03 6.56 7.08
C LEU A 270 -24.74 5.34 7.96
N LEU A 271 -24.09 5.55 9.12
CA LEU A 271 -23.62 4.48 9.99
C LEU A 271 -24.54 4.18 11.19
N GLY A 272 -25.04 5.22 11.87
CA GLY A 272 -25.94 5.12 13.04
C GLY A 272 -25.51 4.16 14.15
N VAL A 273 -24.21 3.90 14.32
CA VAL A 273 -23.68 2.82 15.18
C VAL A 273 -23.88 3.01 16.69
N PHE A 274 -24.38 4.16 17.15
CA PHE A 274 -24.69 4.44 18.56
C PHE A 274 -25.72 5.57 18.65
N ASP A 275 -26.37 5.74 19.81
CA ASP A 275 -27.22 6.89 20.09
C ASP A 275 -26.35 8.13 20.35
N PRO A 276 -26.41 9.18 19.50
CA PRO A 276 -25.53 10.34 19.64
C PRO A 276 -25.89 11.20 20.85
N ASP A 277 -27.15 11.25 21.27
CA ASP A 277 -27.57 12.06 22.42
C ASP A 277 -27.04 11.48 23.73
N LEU A 278 -27.08 10.16 23.87
CA LEU A 278 -26.56 9.43 25.03
C LEU A 278 -25.03 9.45 25.06
N VAL A 279 -24.36 9.21 23.92
CA VAL A 279 -22.90 9.21 23.84
C VAL A 279 -22.32 10.61 24.07
N ILE A 280 -22.85 11.66 23.46
CA ILE A 280 -22.36 13.05 23.65
C ILE A 280 -22.57 13.49 25.11
N ARG A 281 -23.71 13.15 25.71
CA ARG A 281 -23.98 13.43 27.12
C ARG A 281 -22.94 12.80 28.04
N ASP A 282 -22.69 11.50 27.85
CA ASP A 282 -21.75 10.75 28.70
C ASP A 282 -20.32 11.29 28.49
N LEU A 283 -19.90 11.54 27.24
CA LEU A 283 -18.61 12.16 26.89
C LEU A 283 -18.35 13.48 27.62
N VAL A 284 -19.32 14.38 27.63
CA VAL A 284 -19.24 15.70 28.28
C VAL A 284 -19.26 15.60 29.81
N ARG A 285 -19.94 14.59 30.37
CA ARG A 285 -19.89 14.29 31.81
C ARG A 285 -18.56 13.68 32.26
N GLY A 286 -17.79 13.08 31.35
CA GLY A 286 -16.54 12.38 31.67
C GLY A 286 -16.73 11.00 32.30
N SER A 287 -17.97 10.51 32.38
CA SER A 287 -18.33 9.14 32.78
C SER A 287 -19.78 8.85 32.34
N GLY A 288 -20.12 7.57 32.20
CA GLY A 288 -21.46 7.17 31.74
C GLY A 288 -21.63 5.67 31.53
N ARG A 289 -22.77 5.31 30.92
CA ARG A 289 -23.15 3.92 30.59
C ARG A 289 -23.00 3.61 29.11
N PHE A 290 -23.12 4.65 28.26
CA PHE A 290 -23.21 4.50 26.80
C PHE A 290 -21.93 4.94 26.09
N CYS A 291 -21.03 5.65 26.77
CA CYS A 291 -19.66 5.85 26.32
C CYS A 291 -18.66 5.13 27.22
N SER A 292 -17.78 4.33 26.62
CA SER A 292 -16.62 3.72 27.26
C SER A 292 -15.31 4.28 26.67
N PRO A 293 -14.17 4.17 27.38
CA PRO A 293 -12.86 4.52 26.81
C PRO A 293 -12.53 3.77 25.52
N LEU A 294 -12.96 2.51 25.37
CA LEU A 294 -12.86 1.75 24.12
C LEU A 294 -13.67 2.41 22.99
N LEU A 295 -14.96 2.71 23.23
CA LEU A 295 -15.81 3.37 22.23
C LEU A 295 -15.25 4.75 21.85
N PHE A 296 -14.80 5.54 22.82
CA PHE A 296 -14.18 6.83 22.53
C PHE A 296 -12.91 6.68 21.68
N SER A 297 -12.03 5.74 22.01
CA SER A 297 -10.80 5.52 21.25
C SER A 297 -11.12 5.07 19.81
N ALA A 298 -12.06 4.13 19.62
CA ALA A 298 -12.47 3.67 18.30
C ALA A 298 -13.18 4.77 17.47
N LEU A 299 -14.03 5.56 18.12
CA LEU A 299 -14.72 6.71 17.52
C LEU A 299 -13.73 7.80 17.09
N MET A 300 -12.77 8.16 17.95
CA MET A 300 -11.77 9.16 17.60
C MET A 300 -10.79 8.66 16.54
N ALA A 301 -10.49 7.36 16.49
CA ALA A 301 -9.70 6.76 15.40
C ALA A 301 -10.38 7.04 14.05
N TRP A 302 -11.64 6.63 13.90
CA TRP A 302 -12.41 6.84 12.68
C TRP A 302 -12.67 8.33 12.38
N ALA A 303 -13.06 9.13 13.38
CA ALA A 303 -13.33 10.55 13.20
C ALA A 303 -12.07 11.34 12.76
N PHE A 304 -10.89 11.00 13.28
CA PHE A 304 -9.65 11.62 12.81
C PHE A 304 -9.18 11.11 11.44
N SER A 305 -9.52 9.87 11.05
CA SER A 305 -9.28 9.36 9.70
C SER A 305 -9.98 10.21 8.64
N THR A 306 -11.24 10.59 8.87
CA THR A 306 -12.01 11.41 7.91
C THR A 306 -11.73 12.90 8.06
N TYR A 307 -11.42 13.38 9.27
CA TYR A 307 -11.01 14.78 9.51
C TYR A 307 -9.62 15.12 8.94
N ALA A 308 -8.80 14.13 8.58
CA ALA A 308 -7.51 14.30 7.94
C ALA A 308 -7.56 15.13 6.63
N GLN A 309 -8.72 15.22 5.98
CA GLN A 309 -8.92 16.07 4.80
C GLN A 309 -8.78 17.59 5.08
N PHE A 310 -8.93 18.01 6.35
CA PHE A 310 -8.81 19.42 6.80
C PHE A 310 -7.55 19.71 7.62
N ASP A 311 -7.06 18.74 8.39
CA ASP A 311 -5.89 18.88 9.26
C ASP A 311 -5.01 17.63 9.16
N ASP A 312 -3.79 17.77 8.62
CA ASP A 312 -2.80 16.68 8.46
C ASP A 312 -2.55 15.90 9.77
N ARG A 313 -2.79 16.52 10.94
CA ARG A 313 -2.66 15.85 12.25
C ARG A 313 -3.69 14.73 12.44
N GLY A 314 -4.82 14.77 11.74
CA GLY A 314 -5.87 13.74 11.78
C GLY A 314 -5.32 12.36 11.45
N ALA A 315 -4.55 12.22 10.37
CA ALA A 315 -3.96 10.92 9.99
C ALA A 315 -3.03 10.34 11.07
N LEU A 316 -2.28 11.17 11.79
CA LEU A 316 -1.43 10.71 12.90
C LEU A 316 -2.25 10.36 14.15
N LEU A 317 -3.23 11.20 14.50
CA LEU A 317 -4.10 10.99 15.66
C LEU A 317 -4.98 9.75 15.48
N SER A 318 -5.52 9.52 14.29
CA SER A 318 -6.24 8.30 13.91
C SER A 318 -5.46 7.04 14.28
N VAL A 319 -4.22 6.92 13.83
CA VAL A 319 -3.36 5.76 14.13
C VAL A 319 -3.10 5.62 15.63
N GLN A 320 -2.89 6.72 16.36
CA GLN A 320 -2.69 6.67 17.82
C GLN A 320 -3.94 6.18 18.57
N PHE A 321 -5.11 6.70 18.20
CA PHE A 321 -6.39 6.28 18.76
C PHE A 321 -6.74 4.84 18.37
N PHE A 322 -6.39 4.41 17.15
CA PHE A 322 -6.61 3.05 16.66
C PHE A 322 -5.82 2.02 17.47
N GLU A 323 -4.52 2.28 17.72
CA GLU A 323 -3.70 1.39 18.55
C GLU A 323 -4.15 1.39 20.03
N GLU A 324 -4.59 2.53 20.58
CA GLU A 324 -5.21 2.57 21.91
C GLU A 324 -6.51 1.75 21.94
N ALA A 325 -7.37 1.87 20.93
CA ALA A 325 -8.62 1.13 20.81
C ALA A 325 -8.39 -0.38 20.69
N LYS A 326 -7.42 -0.83 19.88
CA LYS A 326 -7.04 -2.25 19.79
C LYS A 326 -6.57 -2.81 21.14
N HIS A 327 -5.73 -2.06 21.87
CA HIS A 327 -5.25 -2.48 23.18
C HIS A 327 -6.36 -2.52 24.24
N ARG A 328 -7.35 -1.63 24.15
CA ARG A 328 -8.56 -1.69 25.00
C ARG A 328 -9.46 -2.87 24.62
N TRP A 329 -9.64 -3.12 23.32
CA TRP A 329 -10.47 -4.21 22.80
C TRP A 329 -10.04 -5.56 23.38
N THR A 330 -8.75 -5.90 23.36
CA THR A 330 -8.27 -7.20 23.90
C THR A 330 -8.60 -7.43 25.38
N ARG A 331 -8.87 -6.36 26.14
CA ARG A 331 -9.22 -6.39 27.56
C ARG A 331 -10.72 -6.31 27.82
N GLU A 332 -11.44 -5.54 27.00
CA GLU A 332 -12.87 -5.25 27.18
C GLU A 332 -13.78 -6.19 26.37
N GLN A 333 -13.29 -6.89 25.35
CA GLN A 333 -14.07 -7.82 24.51
C GLN A 333 -14.76 -8.98 25.26
N CYS A 334 -14.29 -9.31 26.47
CA CYS A 334 -14.91 -10.31 27.34
C CYS A 334 -16.12 -9.78 28.13
N GLN A 335 -16.45 -8.49 28.00
CA GLN A 335 -17.59 -7.83 28.64
C GLN A 335 -18.57 -7.36 27.57
N ASP A 336 -19.63 -8.13 27.37
CA ASP A 336 -20.67 -7.81 26.40
C ASP A 336 -21.34 -6.48 26.78
N SER A 337 -21.23 -5.49 25.91
CA SER A 337 -21.83 -4.16 26.12
C SER A 337 -22.13 -3.46 24.80
N ILE A 338 -23.18 -2.64 24.78
CA ILE A 338 -23.58 -1.85 23.60
C ILE A 338 -22.40 -1.01 23.08
N ALA A 339 -21.67 -0.36 23.99
CA ALA A 339 -20.51 0.46 23.64
C ALA A 339 -19.37 -0.34 22.97
N ALA A 340 -19.15 -1.59 23.38
CA ALA A 340 -18.18 -2.47 22.73
C ALA A 340 -18.65 -2.92 21.33
N VAL A 341 -19.94 -3.26 21.15
CA VAL A 341 -20.51 -3.55 19.81
C VAL A 341 -20.28 -2.37 18.86
N SER A 342 -20.63 -1.14 19.28
CA SER A 342 -20.41 0.07 18.50
C SER A 342 -18.92 0.31 18.19
N ALA A 343 -18.03 0.02 19.14
CA ALA A 343 -16.58 0.20 18.97
C ALA A 343 -15.98 -0.76 17.95
N GLY A 344 -16.42 -2.02 17.90
CA GLY A 344 -15.92 -3.01 16.95
C GLY A 344 -16.26 -2.69 15.49
N ILE A 345 -17.41 -2.06 15.25
CA ILE A 345 -17.78 -1.54 13.92
C ILE A 345 -16.88 -0.36 13.51
N LEU A 346 -16.57 0.55 14.43
CA LEU A 346 -15.64 1.66 14.19
C LEU A 346 -14.19 1.17 13.99
N LEU A 347 -13.79 0.09 14.67
CA LEU A 347 -12.52 -0.61 14.43
C LEU A 347 -12.50 -1.25 13.03
N THR A 348 -13.57 -1.93 12.61
CA THR A 348 -13.71 -2.50 11.26
C THR A 348 -13.57 -1.43 10.18
N LEU A 349 -14.28 -0.30 10.32
CA LEU A 349 -14.18 0.86 9.43
C LEU A 349 -12.73 1.38 9.32
N THR A 350 -12.05 1.49 10.46
CA THR A 350 -10.67 1.97 10.55
C THR A 350 -9.67 0.97 9.94
N CYS A 351 -9.87 -0.35 10.13
CA CYS A 351 -9.13 -1.41 9.43
C CYS A 351 -9.26 -1.27 7.90
N ASN A 352 -10.48 -1.11 7.39
CA ASN A 352 -10.73 -1.00 5.95
C ASN A 352 -10.06 0.25 5.35
N HIS A 353 -10.10 1.37 6.08
CA HIS A 353 -9.40 2.60 5.72
C HIS A 353 -7.87 2.47 5.70
N HIS A 354 -7.31 1.60 6.54
CA HIS A 354 -5.89 1.22 6.53
C HIS A 354 -5.54 0.07 5.57
N ALA A 355 -6.47 -0.34 4.68
CA ALA A 355 -6.28 -1.47 3.75
C ALA A 355 -5.98 -2.81 4.44
N ASN A 356 -6.59 -3.04 5.61
CA ASN A 356 -6.39 -4.20 6.46
C ASN A 356 -7.72 -4.84 6.87
N ASP A 357 -8.63 -5.03 5.92
CA ASP A 357 -9.98 -5.58 6.14
C ASP A 357 -9.97 -7.03 6.65
N ARG A 358 -8.88 -7.80 6.48
CA ARG A 358 -8.74 -9.12 7.13
C ARG A 358 -8.76 -9.04 8.66
N ASP A 359 -8.10 -8.04 9.25
CA ASP A 359 -8.20 -7.77 10.69
C ASP A 359 -9.55 -7.11 11.02
N GLY A 360 -10.10 -6.32 10.10
CA GLY A 360 -11.43 -5.72 10.20
C GLY A 360 -12.54 -6.75 10.41
N LEU A 361 -12.49 -7.86 9.66
CA LEU A 361 -13.43 -8.99 9.78
C LEU A 361 -13.49 -9.58 11.19
N LEU A 362 -12.36 -9.63 11.91
CA LEU A 362 -12.31 -10.16 13.29
C LEU A 362 -13.13 -9.29 14.25
N TYR A 363 -13.05 -7.96 14.11
CA TYR A 363 -13.87 -7.04 14.90
C TYR A 363 -15.34 -7.10 14.49
N LEU A 364 -15.64 -7.29 13.20
CA LEU A 364 -17.02 -7.40 12.69
C LEU A 364 -17.72 -8.66 13.22
N ASP A 365 -17.11 -9.84 13.04
CA ASP A 365 -17.64 -11.12 13.51
C ASP A 365 -17.82 -11.10 15.04
N ALA A 366 -16.81 -10.65 15.80
CA ALA A 366 -16.89 -10.56 17.26
C ALA A 366 -17.98 -9.58 17.75
N SER A 367 -18.21 -8.49 17.02
CA SER A 367 -19.31 -7.55 17.33
C SER A 367 -20.68 -8.16 17.07
N ALA A 368 -20.81 -8.98 16.02
CA ALA A 368 -22.05 -9.68 15.70
C ALA A 368 -22.38 -10.75 16.76
N GLU A 369 -21.37 -11.54 17.17
CA GLU A 369 -21.52 -12.49 18.28
C GLU A 369 -21.88 -11.80 19.61
N MET A 370 -21.25 -10.66 19.92
CA MET A 370 -21.58 -9.87 21.11
C MET A 370 -23.01 -9.33 21.04
N GLY A 371 -23.46 -8.84 19.87
CA GLY A 371 -24.84 -8.42 19.66
C GLY A 371 -25.85 -9.56 19.81
N LEU A 372 -25.52 -10.78 19.36
CA LEU A 372 -26.34 -11.98 19.58
C LEU A 372 -26.46 -12.30 21.07
N ARG A 373 -25.34 -12.31 21.83
CA ARG A 373 -25.36 -12.55 23.29
C ARG A 373 -26.11 -11.48 24.07
N LEU A 374 -26.09 -10.24 23.60
CA LEU A 374 -26.86 -9.13 24.17
C LEU A 374 -28.36 -9.18 23.84
N GLY A 375 -28.81 -10.03 22.92
CA GLY A 375 -30.22 -10.06 22.47
C GLY A 375 -30.60 -8.91 21.52
N LEU A 376 -29.63 -8.38 20.76
CA LEU A 376 -29.89 -7.35 19.73
C LEU A 376 -30.56 -7.92 18.47
N PHE A 377 -30.50 -9.24 18.27
CA PHE A 377 -31.08 -9.94 17.13
C PHE A 377 -31.77 -11.25 17.56
N ASN A 378 -32.69 -11.72 16.72
CA ASN A 378 -33.48 -12.94 16.88
C ASN A 378 -34.50 -12.90 18.04
N ALA A 379 -35.71 -13.43 17.82
CA ALA A 379 -36.82 -13.36 18.77
C ALA A 379 -36.77 -14.42 19.89
N SER A 380 -35.88 -15.40 19.78
CA SER A 380 -35.77 -16.56 20.67
C SER A 380 -34.86 -16.35 21.89
N HIS A 381 -34.00 -15.33 21.87
CA HIS A 381 -33.24 -14.89 23.05
C HIS A 381 -33.93 -13.66 23.65
N VAL A 382 -34.24 -13.76 24.95
CA VAL A 382 -35.01 -12.79 25.78
C VAL A 382 -34.95 -11.36 25.23
N ALA A 383 -36.07 -10.92 24.65
CA ALA A 383 -36.14 -9.62 24.03
C ALA A 383 -35.87 -8.51 25.07
N ILE A 384 -34.91 -7.63 24.75
CA ILE A 384 -34.61 -6.40 25.50
C ILE A 384 -35.88 -5.52 25.67
N SER A 385 -36.94 -5.77 24.88
CA SER A 385 -38.22 -5.06 24.94
C SER A 385 -39.14 -5.41 26.12
N GLU A 386 -38.93 -6.50 26.86
CA GLU A 386 -39.91 -6.93 27.89
C GLU A 386 -39.38 -6.97 29.34
N GLN A 387 -38.08 -6.77 29.58
CA GLN A 387 -37.51 -6.86 30.93
C GLN A 387 -36.73 -5.62 31.42
N ASN A 388 -36.52 -4.61 30.57
CA ASN A 388 -35.86 -3.35 30.96
C ASN A 388 -36.80 -2.15 30.75
N ASP A 389 -37.24 -1.54 31.86
CA ASP A 389 -37.98 -0.26 31.88
C ASP A 389 -37.11 0.96 31.48
N ASP A 390 -35.85 0.73 31.06
CA ASP A 390 -34.88 1.78 30.75
C ASP A 390 -34.96 2.21 29.27
N GLU A 391 -35.64 3.34 29.04
CA GLU A 391 -35.79 3.98 27.73
C GLU A 391 -34.44 4.35 27.09
N GLU A 392 -33.44 4.77 27.87
CA GLU A 392 -32.11 5.10 27.35
C GLU A 392 -31.39 3.85 26.84
N TYR A 393 -31.47 2.75 27.59
CA TYR A 393 -30.87 1.47 27.19
C TYR A 393 -31.53 0.93 25.91
N ARG A 394 -32.87 0.99 25.82
CA ARG A 394 -33.60 0.67 24.58
C ARG A 394 -33.12 1.51 23.41
N SER A 395 -32.94 2.82 23.59
CA SER A 395 -32.48 3.72 22.53
C SER A 395 -31.10 3.34 22.02
N ALA A 396 -30.14 3.19 22.94
CA ALA A 396 -28.77 2.76 22.61
C ALA A 396 -28.73 1.38 21.91
N ALA A 397 -29.57 0.43 22.35
CA ALA A 397 -29.67 -0.90 21.77
C ALA A 397 -30.22 -0.87 20.34
N CYS A 398 -31.24 -0.04 20.07
CA CYS A 398 -31.80 0.11 18.72
C CYS A 398 -30.76 0.67 17.74
N TYR A 399 -30.07 1.76 18.09
CA TYR A 399 -29.01 2.32 17.26
C TYR A 399 -27.89 1.30 17.00
N ALA A 400 -27.37 0.65 18.05
CA ALA A 400 -26.31 -0.34 17.90
C ALA A 400 -26.74 -1.52 17.03
N ALA A 401 -27.93 -2.08 17.22
CA ALA A 401 -28.47 -3.21 16.47
C ALA A 401 -28.67 -2.89 14.97
N TRP A 402 -29.22 -1.71 14.65
CA TRP A 402 -29.42 -1.29 13.27
C TRP A 402 -28.12 -0.88 12.58
N GLY A 403 -27.20 -0.24 13.31
CA GLY A 403 -25.88 0.15 12.79
C GLY A 403 -24.99 -1.04 12.46
N ILE A 404 -24.91 -2.04 13.34
CA ILE A 404 -24.17 -3.29 13.04
C ILE A 404 -24.83 -4.09 11.92
N PHE A 405 -26.16 -4.22 11.92
CA PHE A 405 -26.87 -4.96 10.86
C PHE A 405 -26.63 -4.32 9.49
N GLY A 406 -26.77 -2.99 9.39
CA GLY A 406 -26.51 -2.27 8.14
C GLY A 406 -25.05 -2.36 7.68
N TRP A 407 -24.08 -2.20 8.59
CA TRP A 407 -22.66 -2.30 8.24
C TRP A 407 -22.26 -3.72 7.85
N HIS A 408 -22.77 -4.74 8.55
CA HIS A 408 -22.52 -6.13 8.22
C HIS A 408 -23.18 -6.50 6.88
N THR A 409 -24.33 -5.91 6.53
CA THR A 409 -24.99 -6.11 5.22
C THR A 409 -24.16 -5.49 4.09
N LEU A 410 -23.66 -4.26 4.30
CA LEU A 410 -22.73 -3.60 3.39
C LEU A 410 -21.45 -4.44 3.19
N HIS A 411 -20.89 -5.00 4.27
CA HIS A 411 -19.71 -5.85 4.18
C HIS A 411 -19.98 -7.17 3.45
N CYS A 412 -21.14 -7.79 3.68
CA CYS A 412 -21.58 -9.02 3.03
C CYS A 412 -21.62 -8.87 1.50
N ILE A 413 -22.30 -7.84 0.99
CA ILE A 413 -22.42 -7.62 -0.46
C ILE A 413 -21.09 -7.18 -1.10
N TYR A 414 -20.37 -6.22 -0.53
CA TYR A 414 -19.19 -5.65 -1.20
C TYR A 414 -17.89 -6.43 -0.99
N PHE A 415 -17.78 -7.30 0.03
CA PHE A 415 -16.63 -8.20 0.21
C PHE A 415 -16.93 -9.66 -0.14
N ARG A 416 -18.12 -9.95 -0.70
CA ARG A 416 -18.57 -11.30 -1.08
C ARG A 416 -18.49 -12.30 0.07
N ARG A 417 -19.12 -11.99 1.20
CA ARG A 417 -19.12 -12.85 2.41
C ARG A 417 -20.53 -13.14 2.90
N HIS A 418 -20.71 -14.27 3.58
CA HIS A 418 -21.98 -14.59 4.25
C HIS A 418 -22.24 -13.63 5.42
N HIS A 419 -23.51 -13.32 5.66
CA HIS A 419 -23.93 -12.51 6.80
C HIS A 419 -24.00 -13.35 8.08
N ARG A 420 -23.45 -12.88 9.21
CA ARG A 420 -23.51 -13.61 10.49
C ARG A 420 -24.85 -13.46 11.22
N ILE A 421 -25.55 -12.34 10.98
CA ILE A 421 -26.86 -12.07 11.58
C ILE A 421 -27.93 -12.62 10.62
N GLU A 422 -28.63 -13.67 11.04
CA GLU A 422 -29.58 -14.41 10.17
C GLU A 422 -30.88 -13.65 9.90
N THR A 423 -31.33 -12.80 10.83
CA THR A 423 -32.60 -12.07 10.77
C THR A 423 -32.39 -10.58 11.10
N PRO A 424 -33.11 -9.65 10.44
CA PRO A 424 -33.06 -8.24 10.80
C PRO A 424 -33.41 -8.00 12.28
N PRO A 425 -32.89 -6.91 12.90
CA PRO A 425 -33.25 -6.57 14.28
C PRO A 425 -34.77 -6.46 14.46
N ALA A 426 -35.30 -7.07 15.52
CA ALA A 426 -36.71 -6.94 15.89
C ALA A 426 -37.04 -5.62 16.62
N SER A 427 -36.02 -4.80 16.91
CA SER A 427 -36.14 -3.51 17.58
C SER A 427 -36.60 -2.40 16.62
N PRO A 428 -37.34 -1.38 17.09
CA PRO A 428 -37.75 -0.26 16.23
C PRO A 428 -36.57 0.44 15.55
N ILE A 429 -36.72 0.75 14.26
CA ILE A 429 -35.73 1.55 13.51
C ILE A 429 -35.70 2.98 14.08
N PRO A 430 -34.52 3.54 14.44
CA PRO A 430 -34.41 4.94 14.85
C PRO A 430 -34.97 5.91 13.79
N GLY A 431 -35.82 6.84 14.24
CA GLY A 431 -36.52 7.83 13.43
C GLY A 431 -37.76 7.32 12.70
N ASP A 432 -38.14 6.04 12.85
CA ASP A 432 -39.32 5.49 12.17
C ASP A 432 -40.61 5.70 12.95
N MET A 433 -41.70 6.03 12.25
CA MET A 433 -43.02 6.22 12.86
C MET A 433 -43.73 4.86 12.89
N ALA A 434 -43.49 4.08 13.95
CA ALA A 434 -43.91 2.69 14.00
C ALA A 434 -45.44 2.51 14.14
N ASP A 435 -46.05 1.73 13.24
CA ASP A 435 -47.44 1.25 13.37
C ASP A 435 -47.64 0.29 14.57
N SER A 436 -46.54 -0.22 15.15
CA SER A 436 -46.54 -1.26 16.19
C SER A 436 -46.71 -0.74 17.63
N GLY A 437 -46.96 0.57 17.83
CA GLY A 437 -47.24 1.16 19.15
C GLY A 437 -46.04 1.29 20.09
N GLN A 438 -44.84 0.81 19.72
CA GLN A 438 -43.60 1.10 20.45
C GLN A 438 -43.00 2.43 19.97
N MET A 439 -42.63 3.30 20.91
CA MET A 439 -41.93 4.55 20.58
C MET A 439 -40.51 4.25 20.11
N SER A 440 -40.14 4.80 18.96
CA SER A 440 -38.82 4.66 18.35
C SER A 440 -37.85 5.74 18.88
N PRO A 441 -36.53 5.47 18.86
CA PRO A 441 -35.52 6.49 19.13
C PRO A 441 -35.62 7.66 18.15
N LYS A 442 -35.43 8.89 18.63
CA LYS A 442 -35.38 10.06 17.76
C LYS A 442 -34.02 10.16 17.05
N LEU A 443 -34.03 10.64 15.81
CA LEU A 443 -32.82 11.07 15.11
C LEU A 443 -32.58 12.58 15.38
N PRO A 444 -31.32 13.01 15.59
CA PRO A 444 -30.94 14.41 15.57
C PRO A 444 -31.24 15.10 14.23
N ASP A 445 -31.67 16.36 14.29
CA ASP A 445 -32.06 17.17 13.13
C ASP A 445 -31.04 17.16 11.98
N TYR A 446 -29.74 17.16 12.30
CA TYR A 446 -28.65 17.21 11.32
C TYR A 446 -28.48 15.93 10.50
N MET A 447 -29.07 14.81 10.93
CA MET A 447 -29.06 13.53 10.17
C MET A 447 -30.24 13.45 9.18
N GLY A 448 -31.25 14.30 9.36
CA GLY A 448 -32.58 14.13 8.78
C GLY A 448 -33.13 12.74 9.10
N SER A 449 -33.87 12.15 8.16
CA SER A 449 -34.35 10.77 8.24
C SER A 449 -33.41 9.75 7.57
N THR A 450 -32.17 10.11 7.24
CA THR A 450 -31.31 9.29 6.37
C THR A 450 -31.06 7.90 6.94
N PHE A 451 -30.70 7.81 8.22
CA PHE A 451 -30.38 6.53 8.83
C PHE A 451 -31.59 5.58 8.85
N THR A 452 -32.81 6.09 9.06
CA THR A 452 -34.05 5.31 8.96
C THR A 452 -34.20 4.64 7.58
N TRP A 453 -33.91 5.37 6.51
CA TRP A 453 -34.05 4.87 5.14
C TRP A 453 -32.87 3.99 4.71
N VAL A 454 -31.66 4.25 5.23
CA VAL A 454 -30.50 3.35 5.14
C VAL A 454 -30.80 2.00 5.80
N ALA A 455 -31.39 2.00 7.00
CA ALA A 455 -31.80 0.77 7.69
C ALA A 455 -32.85 -0.02 6.88
N LYS A 456 -33.91 0.64 6.41
CA LYS A 456 -34.93 0.02 5.54
C LYS A 456 -34.36 -0.53 4.23
N PHE A 457 -33.37 0.16 3.65
CA PHE A 457 -32.66 -0.32 2.46
C PHE A 457 -31.86 -1.59 2.76
N TRP A 458 -31.10 -1.63 3.85
CA TRP A 458 -30.32 -2.81 4.22
C TRP A 458 -31.17 -4.03 4.58
N VAL A 459 -32.41 -3.88 5.07
CA VAL A 459 -33.34 -5.01 5.22
C VAL A 459 -33.58 -5.72 3.88
N ILE A 460 -33.83 -4.95 2.82
CA ILE A 460 -34.06 -5.50 1.47
C ILE A 460 -32.78 -6.16 0.97
N VAL A 461 -31.62 -5.51 1.08
CA VAL A 461 -30.34 -6.08 0.62
C VAL A 461 -30.01 -7.37 1.39
N HIS A 462 -30.21 -7.40 2.71
CA HIS A 462 -29.96 -8.58 3.55
C HIS A 462 -30.85 -9.78 3.16
N GLU A 463 -32.13 -9.56 2.86
CA GLU A 463 -33.05 -10.62 2.44
C GLU A 463 -32.59 -11.36 1.18
N PHE A 464 -32.04 -10.64 0.20
CA PHE A 464 -31.60 -11.23 -1.07
C PHE A 464 -30.13 -11.67 -1.07
N PHE A 465 -29.25 -10.97 -0.36
CA PHE A 465 -27.79 -11.19 -0.40
C PHE A 465 -27.19 -11.78 0.89
N GLY A 466 -27.94 -11.87 2.00
CA GLY A 466 -27.41 -12.26 3.31
C GLY A 466 -26.81 -13.67 3.36
N LYS A 467 -27.23 -14.57 2.47
CA LYS A 467 -26.63 -15.90 2.28
C LYS A 467 -25.35 -15.91 1.44
N GLY A 468 -24.83 -14.74 1.04
CA GLY A 468 -23.65 -14.60 0.19
C GLY A 468 -24.02 -14.46 -1.29
N LEU A 469 -23.07 -13.96 -2.09
CA LEU A 469 -23.33 -13.55 -3.48
C LEU A 469 -23.72 -14.72 -4.42
N LEU A 470 -23.28 -15.95 -4.11
CA LEU A 470 -23.56 -17.14 -4.90
C LEU A 470 -25.04 -17.60 -4.85
N ASP A 471 -25.87 -17.04 -3.96
CA ASP A 471 -27.30 -17.41 -3.81
C ASP A 471 -28.22 -16.73 -4.87
N LEU A 472 -27.66 -15.83 -5.69
CA LEU A 472 -28.29 -15.19 -6.86
C LEU A 472 -27.61 -15.62 -8.16
N GLU A 473 -27.77 -16.91 -8.48
CA GLU A 473 -27.36 -17.48 -9.77
C GLU A 473 -28.20 -16.97 -10.96
N GLU A 474 -27.64 -17.11 -12.18
CA GLU A 474 -28.31 -16.83 -13.46
C GLU A 474 -29.60 -17.65 -13.67
N THR A 475 -29.78 -18.72 -12.88
CA THR A 475 -30.95 -19.60 -12.86
C THR A 475 -32.15 -18.99 -12.12
N ASN A 476 -31.96 -17.95 -11.30
CA ASN A 476 -32.95 -17.48 -10.31
C ASN A 476 -33.55 -16.10 -10.65
N PHE A 477 -34.03 -15.95 -11.89
CA PHE A 477 -34.56 -14.68 -12.42
C PHE A 477 -35.73 -14.11 -11.58
N GLU A 478 -36.65 -14.95 -11.12
CA GLU A 478 -37.82 -14.52 -10.34
C GLU A 478 -37.41 -13.85 -9.02
N ARG A 479 -36.36 -14.36 -8.36
CA ARG A 479 -35.81 -13.77 -7.12
C ARG A 479 -35.10 -12.45 -7.40
N ALA A 480 -34.39 -12.32 -8.51
CA ALA A 480 -33.77 -11.07 -8.94
C ALA A 480 -34.82 -10.00 -9.31
N GLU A 481 -35.91 -10.38 -9.99
CA GLU A 481 -37.03 -9.47 -10.26
C GLU A 481 -37.74 -9.05 -8.98
N LEU A 482 -38.00 -9.96 -8.04
CA LEU A 482 -38.58 -9.64 -6.74
C LEU A 482 -37.69 -8.67 -5.93
N ALA A 483 -36.37 -8.87 -5.93
CA ALA A 483 -35.41 -7.96 -5.31
C ALA A 483 -35.47 -6.56 -5.93
N TYR A 484 -35.53 -6.48 -7.25
CA TYR A 484 -35.66 -5.22 -7.98
C TYR A 484 -36.99 -4.51 -7.68
N GLN A 485 -38.12 -5.24 -7.62
CA GLN A 485 -39.41 -4.63 -7.26
C GLN A 485 -39.40 -4.05 -5.84
N ARG A 486 -38.86 -4.75 -4.84
CA ARG A 486 -38.78 -4.21 -3.47
C ARG A 486 -37.91 -2.95 -3.39
N LEU A 487 -36.86 -2.85 -4.20
CA LEU A 487 -36.06 -1.62 -4.32
C LEU A 487 -36.85 -0.47 -4.97
N LEU A 488 -37.66 -0.76 -5.99
CA LEU A 488 -38.56 0.23 -6.60
C LEU A 488 -39.61 0.73 -5.60
N ASP A 489 -40.27 -0.17 -4.85
CA ASP A 489 -41.23 0.17 -3.80
C ASP A 489 -40.59 1.03 -2.70
N TRP A 490 -39.39 0.66 -2.24
CA TRP A 490 -38.60 1.46 -1.30
C TRP A 490 -38.33 2.87 -1.84
N SER A 491 -37.99 2.99 -3.13
CA SER A 491 -37.73 4.31 -3.75
C SER A 491 -38.98 5.18 -3.86
N HIS A 492 -40.15 4.57 -4.06
CA HIS A 492 -41.44 5.26 -4.10
C HIS A 492 -41.84 5.80 -2.72
N GLY A 493 -41.51 5.06 -1.66
CA GLY A 493 -41.76 5.45 -0.26
C GLY A 493 -40.90 6.62 0.26
N LEU A 494 -39.84 7.02 -0.44
CA LEU A 494 -38.87 8.02 0.05
C LEU A 494 -39.53 9.40 0.33
N PRO A 495 -39.41 9.94 1.56
CA PRO A 495 -39.82 11.31 1.87
C PRO A 495 -38.82 12.33 1.31
N GLU A 496 -39.28 13.58 1.16
CA GLU A 496 -38.52 14.67 0.52
C GLU A 496 -37.12 14.89 1.10
N THR A 497 -36.95 14.65 2.40
CA THR A 497 -35.68 14.76 3.15
C THR A 497 -34.56 13.82 2.66
N VAL A 498 -34.89 12.72 1.96
CA VAL A 498 -33.93 11.73 1.43
C VAL A 498 -34.07 11.50 -0.07
N ARG A 499 -34.84 12.35 -0.76
CA ARG A 499 -34.92 12.35 -2.23
C ARG A 499 -33.72 13.02 -2.86
N ARG A 500 -33.42 12.61 -4.09
CA ARG A 500 -32.28 13.12 -4.84
C ARG A 500 -32.60 14.44 -5.54
N THR A 501 -32.44 15.54 -4.81
CA THR A 501 -32.65 16.92 -5.29
C THR A 501 -31.33 17.69 -5.39
N ASP A 502 -31.30 18.79 -6.16
CA ASP A 502 -30.10 19.63 -6.31
C ASP A 502 -29.60 20.26 -4.98
N GLY A 503 -30.46 20.28 -3.96
CA GLY A 503 -30.14 20.72 -2.59
C GLY A 503 -29.89 19.60 -1.57
N CYS A 504 -29.97 18.32 -1.95
CA CYS A 504 -29.81 17.23 -0.98
C CYS A 504 -28.36 17.13 -0.46
N SER A 505 -28.19 16.63 0.76
CA SER A 505 -26.87 16.48 1.40
C SER A 505 -26.03 15.35 0.78
N HIS A 506 -24.75 15.30 1.15
CA HIS A 506 -23.80 14.31 0.63
C HIS A 506 -24.19 12.88 0.99
N HIS A 507 -24.70 12.63 2.20
CA HIS A 507 -25.14 11.30 2.63
C HIS A 507 -26.36 10.80 1.85
N VAL A 508 -27.25 11.68 1.38
CA VAL A 508 -28.33 11.30 0.47
C VAL A 508 -27.76 10.82 -0.87
N LEU A 509 -26.79 11.54 -1.45
CA LEU A 509 -26.14 11.05 -2.69
C LEU A 509 -25.42 9.71 -2.51
N ILE A 510 -24.81 9.45 -1.35
CA ILE A 510 -24.13 8.17 -1.06
C ILE A 510 -25.16 7.03 -0.96
N LEU A 511 -26.29 7.23 -0.29
CA LEU A 511 -27.40 6.26 -0.26
C LEU A 511 -27.93 5.95 -1.66
N HIS A 512 -28.15 6.97 -2.50
CA HIS A 512 -28.58 6.77 -3.89
C HIS A 512 -27.50 6.11 -4.75
N ALA A 513 -26.20 6.35 -4.48
CA ALA A 513 -25.12 5.60 -5.13
C ALA A 513 -25.17 4.12 -4.77
N TRP A 514 -25.31 3.77 -3.48
CA TRP A 514 -25.46 2.39 -3.01
C TRP A 514 -26.69 1.70 -3.60
N TYR A 515 -27.81 2.42 -3.70
CA TYR A 515 -29.04 1.92 -4.32
C TYR A 515 -28.82 1.47 -5.77
N HIS A 516 -28.22 2.32 -6.60
CA HIS A 516 -27.96 1.95 -8.01
C HIS A 516 -26.87 0.90 -8.15
N THR A 517 -25.84 0.86 -7.28
CA THR A 517 -24.85 -0.23 -7.33
C THR A 517 -25.46 -1.58 -6.94
N VAL A 518 -26.44 -1.63 -6.03
CA VAL A 518 -27.20 -2.87 -5.76
C VAL A 518 -28.02 -3.30 -6.97
N ILE A 519 -28.72 -2.39 -7.66
CA ILE A 519 -29.46 -2.74 -8.88
C ILE A 519 -28.52 -3.25 -9.99
N MET A 520 -27.37 -2.60 -10.17
CA MET A 520 -26.32 -3.09 -11.08
C MET A 520 -25.84 -4.49 -10.66
N HIS A 521 -25.75 -4.78 -9.36
CA HIS A 521 -25.33 -6.08 -8.85
C HIS A 521 -26.36 -7.18 -9.12
N ILE A 522 -27.66 -6.90 -8.89
CA ILE A 522 -28.78 -7.83 -9.17
C ILE A 522 -28.77 -8.28 -10.64
N TRP A 523 -28.60 -7.35 -11.58
CA TRP A 523 -28.76 -7.64 -13.00
C TRP A 523 -27.48 -8.08 -13.73
N ARG A 524 -26.30 -7.88 -13.13
CA ARG A 524 -25.00 -8.24 -13.74
C ARG A 524 -24.91 -9.72 -14.17
N PRO A 525 -25.26 -10.73 -13.34
CA PRO A 525 -25.14 -12.13 -13.75
C PRO A 525 -25.93 -12.44 -15.03
N PHE A 526 -27.18 -11.98 -15.12
CA PHE A 526 -28.05 -12.22 -16.30
C PHE A 526 -27.52 -11.57 -17.59
N ILE A 527 -26.83 -10.44 -17.49
CA ILE A 527 -26.19 -9.78 -18.62
C ILE A 527 -24.94 -10.56 -19.06
N GLU A 528 -24.12 -10.99 -18.12
CA GLU A 528 -22.91 -11.80 -18.36
C GLU A 528 -23.27 -13.19 -18.93
N ALA A 529 -24.32 -13.84 -18.43
CA ALA A 529 -24.92 -15.06 -18.98
C ALA A 529 -25.21 -14.94 -20.47
N ARG A 530 -25.93 -13.88 -20.84
CA ARG A 530 -26.39 -13.63 -22.21
C ARG A 530 -25.21 -13.39 -23.16
N GLN A 531 -24.18 -12.68 -22.69
CA GLN A 531 -22.94 -12.46 -23.43
C GLN A 531 -22.16 -13.77 -23.64
N ARG A 532 -21.98 -14.59 -22.58
CA ARG A 532 -21.32 -15.91 -22.68
C ARG A 532 -22.04 -16.86 -23.63
N ASN A 533 -23.37 -16.79 -23.69
CA ASN A 533 -24.20 -17.60 -24.59
C ASN A 533 -24.28 -17.03 -26.04
N GLY A 534 -23.55 -15.96 -26.37
CA GLY A 534 -23.46 -15.42 -27.73
C GLY A 534 -24.77 -14.82 -28.27
N LEU A 535 -25.73 -14.53 -27.40
CA LEU A 535 -27.03 -14.00 -27.81
C LEU A 535 -26.91 -12.52 -28.17
N PRO A 536 -27.33 -12.08 -29.37
CA PRO A 536 -27.16 -10.70 -29.82
C PRO A 536 -27.89 -9.72 -28.89
N PRO A 537 -27.43 -8.45 -28.80
CA PRO A 537 -28.15 -7.42 -28.05
C PRO A 537 -29.59 -7.31 -28.59
N PRO A 538 -30.60 -7.23 -27.70
CA PRO A 538 -31.99 -7.32 -28.13
C PRO A 538 -32.41 -6.10 -28.96
N THR A 539 -33.04 -6.37 -30.09
CA THR A 539 -33.45 -5.38 -31.10
C THR A 539 -34.92 -4.95 -30.99
N SER A 540 -35.64 -5.44 -29.99
CA SER A 540 -37.07 -5.20 -29.76
C SER A 540 -37.38 -5.37 -28.28
N VAL A 541 -38.03 -4.39 -27.64
CA VAL A 541 -38.40 -4.43 -26.21
C VAL A 541 -39.34 -5.61 -25.94
N THR A 542 -38.80 -6.67 -25.34
CA THR A 542 -39.52 -7.84 -24.84
C THR A 542 -39.23 -8.04 -23.36
N LEU A 543 -40.01 -8.90 -22.69
CA LEU A 543 -39.85 -9.16 -21.24
C LEU A 543 -38.43 -9.63 -20.87
N GLY A 544 -37.72 -10.28 -21.79
CA GLY A 544 -36.34 -10.74 -21.61
C GLY A 544 -35.27 -9.64 -21.56
N ASP A 545 -35.63 -8.38 -21.83
CA ASP A 545 -34.67 -7.28 -21.96
C ASP A 545 -34.62 -6.38 -20.72
N ARG A 546 -35.56 -6.60 -19.78
CA ARG A 546 -35.67 -5.87 -18.51
C ARG A 546 -34.34 -5.76 -17.73
N PRO A 547 -33.49 -6.81 -17.61
CA PRO A 547 -32.22 -6.71 -16.89
C PRO A 547 -31.28 -5.67 -17.49
N ALA A 548 -31.09 -5.71 -18.82
CA ALA A 548 -30.15 -4.82 -19.51
C ALA A 548 -30.61 -3.36 -19.44
N ILE A 549 -31.93 -3.12 -19.51
CA ILE A 549 -32.49 -1.77 -19.42
C ILE A 549 -32.41 -1.23 -18.00
N ALA A 550 -32.82 -1.98 -16.98
CA ALA A 550 -32.74 -1.57 -15.58
C ALA A 550 -31.29 -1.33 -15.11
N TYR A 551 -30.36 -2.15 -15.60
CA TYR A 551 -28.92 -1.95 -15.41
C TYR A 551 -28.44 -0.64 -16.05
N ARG A 552 -28.73 -0.42 -17.34
CA ARG A 552 -28.32 0.79 -18.08
C ARG A 552 -28.89 2.07 -17.46
N ALA A 553 -30.17 2.06 -17.09
CA ALA A 553 -30.79 3.17 -16.37
C ALA A 553 -30.04 3.45 -15.05
N SER A 554 -29.68 2.42 -14.29
CA SER A 554 -28.91 2.60 -13.05
C SER A 554 -27.49 3.11 -13.28
N VAL A 555 -26.82 2.71 -14.37
CA VAL A 555 -25.54 3.30 -14.81
C VAL A 555 -25.70 4.79 -15.11
N ASN A 556 -26.73 5.19 -15.87
CA ASN A 556 -27.01 6.58 -16.21
C ASN A 556 -27.32 7.44 -14.96
N GLN A 557 -28.06 6.89 -14.00
CA GLN A 557 -28.33 7.55 -12.73
C GLN A 557 -27.04 7.67 -11.88
N LEU A 558 -26.21 6.62 -11.80
CA LEU A 558 -24.93 6.63 -11.07
C LEU A 558 -23.94 7.63 -11.68
N LYS A 559 -23.86 7.72 -13.01
CA LYS A 559 -23.09 8.77 -13.75
C LYS A 559 -23.43 10.17 -13.23
N ARG A 560 -24.72 10.50 -13.12
CA ARG A 560 -25.18 11.81 -12.62
C ARG A 560 -24.91 12.00 -11.12
N ILE A 561 -25.10 10.96 -10.30
CA ILE A 561 -24.84 10.99 -8.86
C ILE A 561 -23.37 11.31 -8.56
N LEU A 562 -22.43 10.62 -9.21
CA LEU A 562 -20.98 10.83 -8.98
C LEU A 562 -20.53 12.22 -9.40
N LEU A 563 -21.07 12.74 -10.51
CA LEU A 563 -20.83 14.12 -10.96
C LEU A 563 -21.32 15.13 -9.93
N SER A 564 -22.60 15.04 -9.52
CA SER A 564 -23.21 15.93 -8.52
C SER A 564 -22.63 15.77 -7.11
N TYR A 565 -22.00 14.63 -6.79
CA TYR A 565 -21.26 14.44 -5.55
C TYR A 565 -19.93 15.20 -5.59
N ARG A 566 -19.10 14.97 -6.62
CA ARG A 566 -17.80 15.65 -6.73
C ARG A 566 -17.96 17.16 -6.87
N GLU A 567 -18.90 17.61 -7.71
CA GLU A 567 -19.17 19.04 -7.93
C GLU A 567 -19.50 19.81 -6.64
N ARG A 568 -20.30 19.21 -5.74
CA ARG A 568 -20.80 19.88 -4.53
C ARG A 568 -19.95 19.63 -3.29
N PHE A 569 -19.27 18.48 -3.20
CA PHE A 569 -18.72 17.98 -1.93
C PHE A 569 -17.24 17.59 -1.92
N GLU A 570 -16.53 17.63 -3.06
CA GLU A 570 -15.12 17.18 -3.16
C GLU A 570 -14.13 17.93 -2.24
N THR A 571 -14.49 19.09 -1.72
CA THR A 571 -13.65 19.87 -0.79
C THR A 571 -14.19 19.96 0.63
N THR A 572 -15.37 19.38 0.91
CA THR A 572 -16.11 19.63 2.17
C THR A 572 -16.65 18.39 2.87
N HIS A 573 -16.99 17.32 2.14
CA HIS A 573 -17.65 16.12 2.70
C HIS A 573 -17.14 14.85 2.03
N LEU A 574 -15.82 14.74 1.81
CA LEU A 574 -15.23 13.50 1.31
C LEU A 574 -15.32 12.41 2.38
N THR A 575 -15.70 11.20 1.97
CA THR A 575 -15.72 9.99 2.80
C THR A 575 -15.41 8.77 1.93
N MET A 576 -14.85 7.72 2.54
CA MET A 576 -14.66 6.42 1.89
C MET A 576 -16.01 5.74 1.55
N LEU A 577 -17.13 6.16 2.14
CA LEU A 577 -18.43 5.51 1.93
C LEU A 577 -18.97 5.62 0.49
N ILE A 578 -18.49 6.57 -0.32
CA ILE A 578 -18.83 6.67 -1.76
C ILE A 578 -18.12 5.62 -2.64
N THR A 579 -17.14 4.88 -2.11
CA THR A 579 -16.28 3.95 -2.86
C THR A 579 -17.03 2.96 -3.77
N PRO A 580 -18.15 2.32 -3.35
CA PRO A 580 -18.91 1.43 -4.24
C PRO A 580 -19.33 2.10 -5.55
N GLY A 581 -19.73 3.38 -5.51
CA GLY A 581 -20.12 4.11 -6.72
C GLY A 581 -18.95 4.24 -7.71
N TYR A 582 -17.77 4.61 -7.24
CA TYR A 582 -16.57 4.67 -8.09
C TYR A 582 -16.12 3.28 -8.57
N LEU A 583 -16.18 2.26 -7.71
CA LEU A 583 -15.82 0.87 -8.03
C LEU A 583 -16.64 0.33 -9.21
N TYR A 584 -17.97 0.52 -9.14
CA TYR A 584 -18.90 0.04 -10.16
C TYR A 584 -18.79 0.87 -11.45
N MET A 585 -18.61 2.19 -11.35
CA MET A 585 -18.44 3.05 -12.53
C MET A 585 -17.15 2.74 -13.30
N LEU A 586 -16.04 2.46 -12.62
CA LEU A 586 -14.78 2.09 -13.27
C LEU A 586 -14.86 0.70 -13.94
N ASN A 587 -15.52 -0.27 -13.30
CA ASN A 587 -15.82 -1.56 -13.92
C ASN A 587 -16.72 -1.41 -15.16
N GLU A 588 -17.73 -0.55 -15.10
CA GLU A 588 -18.63 -0.27 -16.22
C GLU A 588 -17.89 0.38 -17.39
N VAL A 589 -17.03 1.36 -17.13
CA VAL A 589 -16.19 1.99 -18.16
C VAL A 589 -15.24 0.98 -18.80
N PHE A 590 -14.68 0.03 -18.05
CA PHE A 590 -13.86 -1.03 -18.65
C PHE A 590 -14.69 -2.07 -19.42
N ARG A 591 -15.97 -2.24 -19.10
CA ARG A 591 -16.91 -3.12 -19.82
C ARG A 591 -17.37 -2.51 -21.16
N ASP A 592 -17.54 -1.18 -21.22
CA ASP A 592 -17.95 -0.43 -22.41
C ASP A 592 -16.97 0.72 -22.72
N SER A 593 -15.70 0.37 -22.94
CA SER A 593 -14.60 1.34 -23.14
C SER A 593 -14.63 2.07 -24.49
N ASP A 594 -15.53 1.66 -25.39
CA ASP A 594 -15.75 2.27 -26.71
C ASP A 594 -16.84 3.36 -26.69
N SER A 595 -17.60 3.47 -25.60
CA SER A 595 -18.59 4.52 -25.41
C SER A 595 -17.94 5.92 -25.45
N PRO A 596 -18.50 6.91 -26.19
CA PRO A 596 -17.91 8.26 -26.28
C PRO A 596 -17.69 8.95 -24.93
N GLU A 597 -18.48 8.59 -23.93
CA GLU A 597 -18.42 9.16 -22.57
C GLU A 597 -17.49 8.39 -21.62
N ALA A 598 -16.99 7.21 -22.03
CA ALA A 598 -16.26 6.29 -21.16
C ALA A 598 -15.05 6.96 -20.50
N HIS A 599 -14.23 7.64 -21.29
CA HIS A 599 -13.03 8.34 -20.79
C HIS A 599 -13.38 9.47 -19.80
N PHE A 600 -14.48 10.19 -20.00
CA PHE A 600 -14.95 11.22 -19.06
C PHE A 600 -15.29 10.60 -17.69
N TYR A 601 -16.10 9.53 -17.67
CA TYR A 601 -16.50 8.88 -16.43
C TYR A 601 -15.37 8.09 -15.75
N PHE A 602 -14.38 7.62 -16.52
CA PHE A 602 -13.12 7.12 -16.00
C PHE A 602 -12.37 8.20 -15.21
N LEU A 603 -12.07 9.35 -15.85
CA LEU A 603 -11.37 10.45 -15.17
C LEU A 603 -12.18 11.00 -13.99
N LEU A 604 -13.50 11.11 -14.12
CA LEU A 604 -14.39 11.54 -13.03
C LEU A 604 -14.29 10.60 -11.82
N SER A 605 -14.29 9.28 -12.03
CA SER A 605 -14.28 8.30 -10.95
C SER A 605 -12.88 8.13 -10.37
N MET A 606 -11.88 7.99 -11.24
CA MET A 606 -10.48 7.77 -10.84
C MET A 606 -9.90 8.98 -10.11
N ARG A 607 -10.09 10.21 -10.59
CA ARG A 607 -9.65 11.41 -9.85
C ARG A 607 -10.50 11.63 -8.58
N GLY A 608 -11.74 11.13 -8.55
CA GLY A 608 -12.56 11.03 -7.34
C GLY A 608 -11.92 10.16 -6.26
N LEU A 609 -11.46 8.95 -6.61
CA LEU A 609 -10.70 8.07 -5.70
C LEU A 609 -9.40 8.74 -5.21
N LEU A 610 -8.64 9.35 -6.13
CA LEU A 610 -7.36 10.02 -5.83
C LEU A 610 -7.51 11.30 -4.99
N SER A 611 -8.71 11.89 -4.88
CA SER A 611 -8.97 13.00 -3.95
C SER A 611 -8.98 12.55 -2.47
N ILE A 612 -9.26 11.26 -2.23
CA ILE A 612 -9.39 10.63 -0.90
C ILE A 612 -8.14 9.79 -0.55
N ALA A 613 -7.53 9.14 -1.54
CA ALA A 613 -6.37 8.26 -1.37
C ALA A 613 -5.19 8.82 -0.52
N PRO A 614 -4.82 10.13 -0.56
CA PRO A 614 -3.70 10.67 0.22
C PRO A 614 -3.83 10.54 1.73
N TRP A 615 -5.06 10.38 2.22
CA TRP A 615 -5.38 10.21 3.63
C TRP A 615 -6.21 8.93 3.89
N CYS A 616 -6.37 8.04 2.90
CA CYS A 616 -7.04 6.75 3.03
C CYS A 616 -6.25 5.67 2.27
N GLN A 617 -5.60 4.77 3.02
CA GLN A 617 -4.71 3.75 2.46
C GLN A 617 -5.47 2.66 1.70
N GLY A 618 -6.69 2.32 2.13
CA GLY A 618 -7.61 1.44 1.37
C GLY A 618 -7.84 1.96 -0.04
N LEU A 619 -8.18 3.25 -0.16
CA LEU A 619 -8.40 3.89 -1.45
C LEU A 619 -7.13 4.08 -2.29
N SER A 620 -5.95 4.18 -1.66
CA SER A 620 -4.66 4.07 -2.36
C SER A 620 -4.49 2.71 -3.04
N GLY A 621 -4.84 1.61 -2.36
CA GLY A 621 -4.81 0.27 -2.94
C GLY A 621 -5.82 0.10 -4.09
N ILE A 622 -7.06 0.55 -3.89
CA ILE A 622 -8.13 0.51 -4.92
C ILE A 622 -7.71 1.25 -6.19
N ALA A 623 -7.13 2.45 -6.07
CA ALA A 623 -6.68 3.23 -7.22
C ALA A 623 -5.57 2.51 -8.01
N LYS A 624 -4.55 1.97 -7.32
CA LYS A 624 -3.48 1.18 -7.96
C LYS A 624 -4.05 -0.05 -8.66
N ALA A 625 -4.95 -0.78 -8.00
CA ALA A 625 -5.58 -1.98 -8.55
C ALA A 625 -6.39 -1.70 -9.82
N PHE A 626 -7.16 -0.61 -9.84
CA PHE A 626 -7.88 -0.19 -11.05
C PHE A 626 -6.94 0.20 -12.20
N PHE A 627 -5.77 0.75 -11.90
CA PHE A 627 -4.81 1.06 -12.94
C PHE A 627 -4.27 -0.22 -13.62
N SER A 628 -3.91 -1.23 -12.82
CA SER A 628 -3.50 -2.55 -13.35
C SER A 628 -4.61 -3.20 -14.17
N LEU A 629 -5.86 -3.13 -13.70
CA LEU A 629 -7.02 -3.68 -14.41
C LEU A 629 -7.25 -3.00 -15.76
N GLY A 630 -7.11 -1.67 -15.84
CA GLY A 630 -7.20 -0.93 -17.11
C GLY A 630 -6.09 -1.28 -18.11
N TRP A 631 -4.89 -1.64 -17.61
CA TRP A 631 -3.79 -2.15 -18.44
C TRP A 631 -4.05 -3.59 -18.92
N ARG A 632 -4.51 -4.48 -18.02
CA ARG A 632 -4.87 -5.88 -18.30
C ARG A 632 -5.99 -5.97 -19.34
N ASN A 633 -6.99 -5.10 -19.25
CA ASN A 633 -8.10 -5.02 -20.19
C ASN A 633 -7.74 -4.29 -21.50
N GLY A 634 -6.49 -3.84 -21.67
CA GLY A 634 -6.00 -3.21 -22.90
C GLY A 634 -6.48 -1.77 -23.13
N VAL A 635 -7.34 -1.23 -22.27
CA VAL A 635 -7.89 0.14 -22.37
C VAL A 635 -6.76 1.17 -22.40
N PHE A 636 -5.76 1.01 -21.54
CA PHE A 636 -4.61 1.95 -21.45
C PHE A 636 -3.55 1.78 -22.54
N ARG A 637 -3.73 0.83 -23.48
CA ARG A 637 -2.93 0.79 -24.72
C ARG A 637 -3.42 1.82 -25.75
N ARG A 638 -4.59 2.42 -25.52
CA ARG A 638 -5.17 3.47 -26.35
C ARG A 638 -4.58 4.82 -25.89
N HIS A 639 -4.05 5.59 -26.83
CA HIS A 639 -3.49 6.92 -26.54
C HIS A 639 -4.55 7.86 -25.92
N GLY A 640 -4.14 8.73 -25.01
CA GLY A 640 -5.02 9.67 -24.30
C GLY A 640 -5.65 9.15 -23.00
N TRP A 641 -5.65 7.84 -22.73
CA TRP A 641 -6.30 7.26 -21.53
C TRP A 641 -5.43 7.23 -20.27
N ALA A 642 -4.12 6.96 -20.42
CA ALA A 642 -3.19 6.80 -19.29
C ALA A 642 -2.33 8.06 -19.03
N ASP A 643 -2.36 9.02 -19.96
CA ASP A 643 -1.45 10.16 -20.01
C ASP A 643 -1.54 11.02 -18.73
N ASN A 644 -0.42 11.18 -18.03
CA ASN A 644 -0.29 11.83 -16.71
C ASN A 644 -1.01 11.12 -15.53
N LEU A 645 -1.84 10.10 -15.77
CA LEU A 645 -2.56 9.42 -14.68
C LEU A 645 -1.61 8.60 -13.80
N ILE A 646 -0.56 7.99 -14.38
CA ILE A 646 0.43 7.23 -13.62
C ILE A 646 1.19 8.11 -12.61
N GLU A 647 1.47 9.37 -12.97
CA GLU A 647 2.02 10.40 -12.08
C GLU A 647 1.00 10.78 -10.99
N ASP A 648 -0.26 11.04 -11.33
CA ASP A 648 -1.31 11.34 -10.36
C ASP A 648 -1.47 10.22 -9.31
N VAL A 649 -1.45 8.95 -9.74
CA VAL A 649 -1.49 7.78 -8.84
C VAL A 649 -0.24 7.74 -7.96
N LYS A 650 0.97 7.89 -8.53
CA LYS A 650 2.24 7.95 -7.76
C LYS A 650 2.25 9.07 -6.73
N LEU A 651 1.63 10.22 -7.02
CA LEU A 651 1.62 11.41 -6.16
C LEU A 651 0.56 11.36 -5.05
N ALA A 652 -0.61 10.76 -5.33
CA ALA A 652 -1.73 10.71 -4.40
C ALA A 652 -1.80 9.41 -3.56
N THR A 653 -1.05 8.37 -3.93
CA THR A 653 -1.01 7.10 -3.19
C THR A 653 0.31 6.91 -2.43
N VAL A 654 0.33 5.99 -1.47
CA VAL A 654 1.54 5.63 -0.71
C VAL A 654 1.90 4.17 -0.97
N ASP A 655 3.20 3.87 -1.06
CA ASP A 655 3.72 2.51 -1.15
C ASP A 655 3.71 1.86 0.24
N THR A 656 2.77 0.94 0.43
CA THR A 656 2.49 0.23 1.68
C THR A 656 2.02 -1.18 1.35
N LYS A 657 2.32 -2.16 2.21
CA LYS A 657 1.70 -3.49 2.12
C LYS A 657 0.19 -3.38 2.36
N TYR A 658 -0.60 -4.08 1.56
CA TYR A 658 -2.06 -4.19 1.70
C TYR A 658 -2.40 -5.59 2.24
N SER A 659 -3.48 -5.72 3.03
CA SER A 659 -3.99 -6.98 3.56
C SER A 659 -5.49 -7.01 3.33
N SER A 660 -5.87 -7.25 2.08
CA SER A 660 -7.22 -6.93 1.60
C SER A 660 -7.82 -8.00 0.71
N LEU A 661 -9.11 -8.25 0.95
CA LEU A 661 -9.96 -9.14 0.19
C LEU A 661 -10.96 -8.36 -0.69
N TYR A 662 -10.90 -7.02 -0.72
CA TYR A 662 -11.87 -6.20 -1.45
C TYR A 662 -11.80 -6.50 -2.96
N PRO A 663 -12.91 -6.92 -3.59
CA PRO A 663 -12.93 -7.25 -5.02
C PRO A 663 -12.90 -5.99 -5.87
N ILE A 664 -11.97 -5.94 -6.83
CA ILE A 664 -11.80 -4.79 -7.75
C ILE A 664 -12.31 -5.15 -9.15
N ASP A 665 -11.91 -6.32 -9.64
CA ASP A 665 -12.42 -6.89 -10.89
C ASP A 665 -13.75 -7.59 -10.61
N LEU A 666 -14.86 -6.89 -10.89
CA LEU A 666 -16.20 -7.43 -10.64
C LEU A 666 -16.61 -8.51 -11.66
N SER A 667 -15.84 -8.75 -12.73
CA SER A 667 -16.15 -9.74 -13.78
C SER A 667 -15.68 -11.16 -13.46
N GLN A 668 -14.86 -11.34 -12.42
CA GLN A 668 -14.46 -12.67 -11.96
C GLN A 668 -15.53 -13.26 -11.04
N ALA A 669 -15.97 -14.48 -11.36
CA ALA A 669 -16.99 -15.22 -10.63
C ALA A 669 -16.45 -15.96 -9.39
N ASP A 670 -15.16 -16.34 -9.39
CA ASP A 670 -14.57 -17.15 -8.32
C ASP A 670 -13.90 -16.30 -7.22
N ASP A 671 -14.30 -16.53 -5.96
CA ASP A 671 -13.58 -16.06 -4.77
C ASP A 671 -12.23 -16.79 -4.57
N ASP A 672 -12.05 -17.95 -5.20
CA ASP A 672 -10.99 -18.93 -4.88
C ASP A 672 -9.64 -18.66 -5.58
N THR A 673 -9.62 -17.82 -6.63
CA THR A 673 -8.38 -17.58 -7.41
C THR A 673 -7.57 -16.36 -6.96
N GLY A 674 -8.14 -15.47 -6.14
CA GLY A 674 -7.50 -14.25 -5.63
C GLY A 674 -7.15 -13.16 -6.67
N ARG A 675 -7.14 -13.48 -7.97
CA ARG A 675 -6.62 -12.62 -9.06
C ARG A 675 -7.35 -11.28 -9.26
N GLY A 676 -8.58 -11.16 -8.77
CA GLY A 676 -9.41 -9.96 -8.91
C GLY A 676 -9.43 -9.03 -7.69
N ASN A 677 -8.71 -9.36 -6.61
CA ASN A 677 -8.71 -8.58 -5.38
C ASN A 677 -7.72 -7.40 -5.39
N MET A 678 -7.90 -6.48 -4.45
CA MET A 678 -7.08 -5.29 -4.32
C MET A 678 -5.60 -5.58 -4.06
N GLU A 679 -5.27 -6.59 -3.24
CA GLU A 679 -3.88 -6.91 -2.88
C GLU A 679 -3.06 -7.36 -4.10
N THR A 680 -3.61 -8.25 -4.92
CA THR A 680 -2.97 -8.74 -6.15
C THR A 680 -2.84 -7.64 -7.19
N LEU A 681 -3.94 -6.97 -7.55
CA LEU A 681 -3.94 -5.96 -8.61
C LEU A 681 -3.13 -4.71 -8.23
N ALA A 682 -3.12 -4.28 -6.95
CA ALA A 682 -2.28 -3.16 -6.52
C ALA A 682 -0.77 -3.52 -6.53
N SER A 683 -0.43 -4.80 -6.38
CA SER A 683 0.95 -5.28 -6.53
C SER A 683 1.39 -5.31 -7.99
N GLU A 684 0.49 -5.63 -8.93
CA GLU A 684 0.76 -5.54 -10.38
C GLU A 684 1.10 -4.12 -10.84
N PHE A 685 0.50 -3.09 -10.22
CA PHE A 685 0.75 -1.68 -10.56
C PHE A 685 2.22 -1.31 -10.39
N GLN A 686 2.85 -1.80 -9.31
CA GLN A 686 4.25 -1.52 -9.03
C GLN A 686 5.17 -2.09 -10.14
N ASN A 687 4.81 -3.24 -10.71
CA ASN A 687 5.55 -3.86 -11.81
C ASN A 687 5.39 -3.04 -13.11
N LEU A 688 4.19 -2.54 -13.39
CA LEU A 688 3.91 -1.69 -14.57
C LEU A 688 4.63 -0.33 -14.50
N VAL A 689 4.72 0.25 -13.29
CA VAL A 689 5.48 1.49 -13.03
C VAL A 689 6.98 1.31 -13.29
N LEU A 690 7.53 0.12 -13.01
CA LEU A 690 8.94 -0.16 -13.27
C LEU A 690 9.17 -0.38 -14.77
N ALA A 691 8.36 -1.22 -15.42
CA ALA A 691 8.48 -1.51 -16.85
C ALA A 691 8.28 -0.28 -17.77
N SER A 692 7.48 0.71 -17.36
CA SER A 692 7.31 1.96 -18.13
C SER A 692 8.54 2.87 -18.07
N HIS A 693 9.29 2.88 -16.97
CA HIS A 693 10.55 3.64 -16.90
C HIS A 693 11.68 3.03 -17.74
N ASP A 694 11.64 1.72 -17.99
CA ASP A 694 12.60 1.06 -18.89
C ASP A 694 12.26 1.32 -20.38
N ALA A 695 10.99 1.49 -20.73
CA ALA A 695 10.55 1.82 -22.09
C ALA A 695 10.94 3.24 -22.53
N ASP A 696 10.77 4.24 -21.64
CA ASP A 696 11.23 5.64 -21.88
C ASP A 696 12.77 5.75 -22.07
N HIS A 697 13.52 4.71 -21.71
CA HIS A 697 14.95 4.58 -21.96
C HIS A 697 15.31 3.67 -23.15
N ALA A 698 14.33 2.95 -23.72
CA ALA A 698 14.51 2.04 -24.85
C ALA A 698 14.18 2.65 -26.23
N ASP A 699 13.35 3.71 -26.29
CA ASP A 699 12.94 4.41 -27.52
C ASP A 699 14.06 5.19 -28.26
N GLY A 700 15.32 4.79 -28.08
CA GLY A 700 16.49 5.30 -28.83
C GLY A 700 16.90 4.45 -30.04
N LEU A 701 16.35 3.23 -30.20
CA LEU A 701 16.73 2.20 -31.19
C LEU A 701 15.52 1.26 -31.38
N GLU A 702 14.91 1.00 -32.54
CA GLU A 702 15.11 1.43 -33.94
C GLU A 702 13.73 1.44 -34.64
N SER A 703 13.50 2.30 -35.65
CA SER A 703 12.56 1.96 -36.73
C SER A 703 12.93 2.64 -38.05
N ASP A 704 13.03 1.83 -39.10
CA ASP A 704 13.30 2.18 -40.50
C ASP A 704 12.38 1.26 -41.33
N ALA A 705 11.59 1.70 -42.31
CA ALA A 705 11.44 3.01 -42.95
C ALA A 705 9.96 3.25 -43.36
N GLY A 706 9.54 4.51 -43.56
CA GLY A 706 8.18 4.81 -44.07
C GLY A 706 7.74 6.29 -44.04
N ASP A 707 8.31 7.10 -44.93
CA ASP A 707 7.83 8.44 -45.41
C ASP A 707 7.43 9.57 -44.40
N GLN A 708 8.32 10.58 -44.31
CA GLN A 708 8.05 12.05 -44.22
C GLN A 708 7.40 12.60 -42.91
N VAL A 709 7.65 13.84 -42.42
CA VAL A 709 8.39 15.06 -42.83
C VAL A 709 9.18 15.58 -41.60
N PRO A 710 10.40 16.16 -41.71
CA PRO A 710 11.16 16.60 -40.54
C PRO A 710 10.59 17.86 -39.86
N ILE A 711 10.16 17.74 -38.59
CA ILE A 711 9.83 18.89 -37.73
C ILE A 711 11.09 19.39 -37.03
N TRP A 712 11.45 20.63 -37.34
CA TRP A 712 12.59 21.37 -36.81
C TRP A 712 12.58 21.49 -35.28
N LYS A 713 13.72 21.23 -34.63
CA LYS A 713 13.98 21.52 -33.20
C LYS A 713 15.28 22.30 -33.04
N GLY A 714 15.20 23.63 -33.04
CA GLY A 714 16.29 24.53 -32.66
C GLY A 714 15.89 25.51 -31.55
N ASP A 715 16.82 25.90 -30.67
CA ASP A 715 16.69 27.10 -29.83
C ASP A 715 17.07 28.33 -30.70
N PRO A 716 16.33 29.46 -30.68
CA PRO A 716 16.53 30.58 -31.62
C PRO A 716 17.83 31.41 -31.48
N ARG A 717 18.96 30.85 -31.06
CA ARG A 717 20.20 31.60 -30.75
C ARG A 717 21.51 31.09 -31.33
N ASP A 718 21.54 29.91 -31.95
CA ASP A 718 22.77 29.32 -32.51
C ASP A 718 22.97 29.61 -34.02
N LEU A 719 22.51 30.78 -34.48
CA LEU A 719 22.93 31.37 -35.75
C LEU A 719 24.08 32.36 -35.50
N ASP A 720 25.28 31.83 -35.26
CA ASP A 720 26.53 32.36 -35.83
C ASP A 720 27.76 31.58 -35.33
N LEU A 721 28.58 31.12 -36.29
CA LEU A 721 30.01 30.73 -36.27
C LEU A 721 30.32 29.30 -36.71
N SER A 722 31.33 29.21 -37.58
CA SER A 722 31.63 28.08 -38.46
C SER A 722 32.48 26.97 -37.85
N LEU A 723 32.30 25.74 -38.36
CA LEU A 723 33.20 24.60 -38.16
C LEU A 723 34.66 24.96 -38.51
N SER A 724 35.59 24.90 -37.54
CA SER A 724 37.03 24.67 -37.84
C SER A 724 37.93 24.24 -36.66
N GLN A 725 37.43 23.95 -35.44
CA GLN A 725 38.30 23.69 -34.27
C GLN A 725 37.92 22.48 -33.39
N ALA A 726 37.29 21.45 -33.96
CA ALA A 726 36.97 20.21 -33.25
C ALA A 726 38.15 19.21 -33.21
N THR A 727 39.28 19.58 -32.59
CA THR A 727 40.37 18.63 -32.22
C THR A 727 41.17 19.12 -30.99
N LYS A 728 40.99 18.46 -29.83
CA LYS A 728 42.07 18.10 -28.88
C LYS A 728 41.57 17.31 -27.66
N GLU A 729 42.52 16.60 -27.06
CA GLU A 729 42.43 15.48 -26.13
C GLU A 729 41.91 15.82 -24.70
N GLU A 730 41.76 14.75 -23.90
CA GLU A 730 41.42 14.63 -22.46
C GLU A 730 42.22 15.58 -21.49
N PRO A 731 41.92 15.74 -20.16
CA PRO A 731 41.25 14.75 -19.27
C PRO A 731 40.47 15.22 -17.99
N TYR A 732 40.01 14.23 -17.22
CA TYR A 732 39.91 14.16 -15.74
C TYR A 732 38.70 14.73 -14.93
N CYS A 733 38.20 13.83 -14.05
CA CYS A 733 37.84 14.02 -12.62
C CYS A 733 36.39 14.21 -12.12
N ARG A 734 35.95 13.17 -11.38
CA ARG A 734 34.95 13.09 -10.30
C ARG A 734 34.57 14.41 -9.60
N HIS A 735 33.27 14.61 -9.33
CA HIS A 735 32.79 15.24 -8.09
C HIS A 735 31.57 14.49 -7.54
N ARG A 736 31.61 14.11 -6.26
CA ARG A 736 30.62 13.25 -5.57
C ARG A 736 29.75 14.14 -4.65
N ILE A 737 28.44 14.16 -4.82
CA ILE A 737 27.53 14.89 -3.93
C ILE A 737 26.85 13.90 -2.97
N GLN A 738 27.14 14.00 -1.68
CA GLN A 738 26.47 13.24 -0.62
C GLN A 738 25.22 13.99 -0.11
N PHE A 739 24.13 13.26 0.10
CA PHE A 739 23.00 13.69 0.92
C PHE A 739 22.97 12.87 2.23
N PRO A 740 22.78 13.49 3.41
CA PRO A 740 22.72 12.76 4.68
C PRO A 740 21.38 12.05 4.84
N SER A 741 21.39 10.73 5.02
CA SER A 741 20.20 9.89 5.12
C SER A 741 19.62 9.85 6.53
N CYS A 742 18.29 9.91 6.63
CA CYS A 742 17.55 9.78 7.89
C CYS A 742 17.45 8.33 8.41
N TRP A 743 18.20 7.41 7.78
CA TRP A 743 18.15 5.95 7.99
C TRP A 743 18.84 5.48 9.30
N ALA A 744 19.77 6.26 9.84
CA ALA A 744 20.58 5.84 10.98
C ALA A 744 19.80 5.65 12.31
N VAL A 745 18.67 6.35 12.46
CA VAL A 745 17.97 6.44 13.76
C VAL A 745 17.03 5.24 14.02
N GLN A 746 16.35 4.71 12.99
CA GLN A 746 15.45 3.56 13.16
C GLN A 746 16.21 2.23 13.37
N GLN A 747 17.42 2.09 12.82
CA GLN A 747 18.25 0.90 13.09
C GLN A 747 18.71 0.83 14.56
N GLN A 748 18.98 1.96 15.22
CA GLN A 748 19.44 1.97 16.61
C GLN A 748 18.37 1.53 17.61
N SER A 749 17.08 1.84 17.38
CA SER A 749 15.99 1.37 18.25
C SER A 749 15.60 -0.09 18.03
N ARG A 750 15.85 -0.68 16.85
CA ARG A 750 15.68 -2.13 16.62
C ARG A 750 16.83 -2.97 17.18
N ARG A 751 18.07 -2.43 17.15
CA ARG A 751 19.29 -3.08 17.70
C ARG A 751 19.23 -3.43 19.20
N ALA A 752 18.25 -2.92 19.95
CA ALA A 752 18.12 -3.15 21.40
C ALA A 752 17.26 -4.37 21.80
N ARG A 753 16.65 -5.11 20.85
CA ARG A 753 15.77 -6.28 21.17
C ARG A 753 16.45 -7.65 21.14
N MET A 754 17.76 -7.74 20.89
CA MET A 754 18.51 -9.01 20.75
C MET A 754 19.54 -9.21 21.87
N SER A 755 19.13 -9.20 23.14
CA SER A 755 20.08 -9.28 24.27
C SER A 755 20.44 -10.70 24.73
N ASN A 756 19.76 -11.74 24.24
CA ASN A 756 20.02 -13.13 24.63
C ASN A 756 20.48 -13.95 23.40
N PRO A 757 21.60 -14.68 23.47
CA PRO A 757 22.04 -15.58 22.40
C PRO A 757 21.10 -16.79 22.30
N THR A 758 20.81 -17.24 21.07
CA THR A 758 19.94 -18.41 20.83
C THR A 758 20.63 -19.72 21.23
N PHE A 759 21.94 -19.82 21.01
CA PHE A 759 22.74 -20.98 21.39
C PHE A 759 23.66 -20.66 22.57
N SER A 760 23.76 -21.60 23.50
CA SER A 760 24.71 -21.50 24.62
C SER A 760 26.15 -21.67 24.15
N ARG A 761 27.12 -21.29 24.99
CA ARG A 761 28.55 -21.52 24.69
C ARG A 761 28.88 -23.00 24.48
N ASP A 762 28.23 -23.90 25.22
CA ASP A 762 28.43 -25.34 25.09
C ASP A 762 27.85 -25.89 23.78
N GLN A 763 26.71 -25.33 23.34
CA GLN A 763 26.15 -25.64 22.02
C GLN A 763 27.06 -25.15 20.89
N LEU A 764 27.58 -23.92 21.00
CA LEU A 764 28.50 -23.36 20.01
C LEU A 764 29.84 -24.13 19.97
N ALA A 765 30.36 -24.59 21.12
CA ALA A 765 31.54 -25.43 21.17
C ALA A 765 31.32 -26.79 20.48
N ARG A 766 30.22 -27.49 20.78
CA ARG A 766 29.85 -28.75 20.09
C ARG A 766 29.59 -28.57 18.60
N TYR A 767 29.04 -27.42 18.20
CA TYR A 767 28.92 -27.05 16.79
C TYR A 767 30.29 -26.84 16.13
N PHE A 768 31.24 -26.18 16.80
CA PHE A 768 32.62 -26.04 16.30
C PHE A 768 33.36 -27.38 16.19
N ASP A 769 33.08 -28.33 17.08
CA ASP A 769 33.50 -29.73 16.95
C ASP A 769 32.88 -30.38 15.72
N HIS A 770 31.56 -30.29 15.58
CA HIS A 770 30.84 -30.88 14.45
C HIS A 770 31.32 -30.38 13.08
N ILE A 771 31.60 -29.07 12.94
CA ILE A 771 32.13 -28.50 11.68
C ILE A 771 33.65 -28.61 11.52
N ASN A 772 34.37 -29.24 12.47
CA ASN A 772 35.83 -29.31 12.50
C ASN A 772 36.53 -27.94 12.39
N LEU A 773 35.99 -26.89 13.05
CA LEU A 773 36.52 -25.54 12.96
C LEU A 773 37.95 -25.47 13.57
N PRO A 774 38.97 -24.88 12.91
CA PRO A 774 40.33 -24.81 13.43
C PRO A 774 40.42 -24.04 14.76
N THR A 775 41.27 -24.52 15.68
CA THR A 775 41.39 -24.00 17.06
C THR A 775 41.60 -22.48 17.12
N GLN A 776 42.41 -21.93 16.21
CA GLN A 776 42.68 -20.48 16.11
C GLN A 776 41.39 -19.64 16.00
N TYR A 777 40.38 -20.14 15.28
CA TYR A 777 39.09 -19.46 15.12
C TYR A 777 38.16 -19.70 16.30
N ARG A 778 38.23 -20.87 16.94
CA ARG A 778 37.46 -21.15 18.17
C ARG A 778 37.86 -20.20 19.30
N ASP A 779 39.16 -20.00 19.48
CA ASP A 779 39.73 -19.09 20.48
C ASP A 779 39.37 -17.62 20.21
N GLN A 780 39.32 -17.21 18.93
CA GLN A 780 38.82 -15.90 18.51
C GLN A 780 37.33 -15.71 18.84
N LEU A 781 36.50 -16.71 18.55
CA LEU A 781 35.03 -16.62 18.57
C LEU A 781 34.39 -16.78 19.95
N ILE A 782 34.88 -17.69 20.80
CA ILE A 782 34.31 -17.93 22.15
C ILE A 782 35.19 -17.30 23.26
N GLY A 783 36.45 -17.01 22.96
CA GLY A 783 37.42 -16.44 23.90
C GLY A 783 38.03 -17.50 24.82
N ALA A 784 39.37 -17.53 24.88
CA ALA A 784 40.12 -18.45 25.73
C ALA A 784 39.97 -18.11 27.24
N GLY A 785 38.87 -18.57 27.84
CA GLY A 785 38.62 -18.56 29.29
C GLY A 785 37.86 -17.33 29.83
N PRO A 786 37.33 -17.41 31.05
CA PRO A 786 36.57 -16.32 31.68
C PRO A 786 37.46 -15.10 31.93
N GLY A 787 37.13 -13.98 31.29
CA GLY A 787 37.79 -12.69 31.49
C GLY A 787 38.71 -12.21 30.35
N ARG A 788 38.91 -12.99 29.28
CA ARG A 788 39.52 -12.47 28.04
C ARG A 788 38.44 -11.86 27.13
N HIS A 789 38.70 -10.66 26.62
CA HIS A 789 37.88 -10.08 25.55
C HIS A 789 38.07 -10.89 24.27
N ALA A 790 36.97 -11.25 23.60
CA ALA A 790 37.03 -11.86 22.28
C ALA A 790 37.74 -10.93 21.29
N ALA A 791 38.55 -11.51 20.41
CA ALA A 791 39.17 -10.75 19.32
C ALA A 791 38.09 -10.26 18.33
N PRO A 792 38.33 -9.17 17.58
CA PRO A 792 37.33 -8.62 16.67
C PRO A 792 36.86 -9.68 15.65
N LEU A 793 35.54 -9.71 15.43
CA LEU A 793 34.93 -10.54 14.40
C LEU A 793 35.26 -9.94 13.02
N ASP A 794 35.98 -10.71 12.22
CA ASP A 794 36.52 -10.29 10.93
C ASP A 794 36.12 -11.24 9.80
N ILE A 795 36.58 -10.92 8.58
CA ILE A 795 36.28 -11.71 7.39
C ILE A 795 36.97 -13.08 7.41
N ALA A 796 38.08 -13.24 8.12
CA ALA A 796 38.75 -14.53 8.27
C ALA A 796 37.89 -15.50 9.09
N ALA A 797 37.40 -15.07 10.26
CA ALA A 797 36.49 -15.85 11.08
C ALA A 797 35.17 -16.17 10.36
N LEU A 798 34.59 -15.19 9.66
CA LEU A 798 33.36 -15.39 8.87
C LEU A 798 33.57 -16.40 7.72
N THR A 799 34.71 -16.32 7.04
CA THR A 799 35.07 -17.24 5.95
C THR A 799 35.29 -18.65 6.49
N ALA A 800 36.05 -18.81 7.57
CA ALA A 800 36.26 -20.11 8.20
C ALA A 800 34.93 -20.75 8.64
N LEU A 801 34.05 -20.00 9.30
CA LEU A 801 32.72 -20.50 9.69
C LEU A 801 31.88 -20.93 8.49
N HIS A 802 31.82 -20.11 7.44
CA HIS A 802 31.04 -20.42 6.23
C HIS A 802 31.60 -21.64 5.50
N THR A 803 32.91 -21.69 5.25
CA THR A 803 33.60 -22.79 4.56
C THR A 803 33.47 -24.12 5.31
N HIS A 804 33.59 -24.10 6.64
CA HIS A 804 33.42 -25.31 7.46
C HIS A 804 31.95 -25.75 7.60
N GLN A 805 31.01 -24.79 7.68
CA GLN A 805 29.56 -25.08 7.67
C GLN A 805 29.16 -25.90 6.44
N ILE A 806 29.50 -25.44 5.23
CA ILE A 806 29.07 -26.08 3.97
C ILE A 806 29.78 -27.40 3.65
N ALA A 807 30.90 -27.67 4.33
CA ALA A 807 31.62 -28.93 4.24
C ALA A 807 31.05 -29.99 5.20
N ALA A 808 30.70 -29.58 6.42
CA ALA A 808 30.23 -30.52 7.45
C ALA A 808 28.73 -30.79 7.39
N ILE A 809 27.90 -29.73 7.33
CA ILE A 809 26.44 -29.81 7.32
C ILE A 809 25.97 -29.74 5.86
N PRO A 810 25.50 -30.86 5.27
CA PRO A 810 25.13 -30.87 3.86
C PRO A 810 23.82 -30.11 3.62
N TYR A 811 23.66 -29.59 2.40
CA TYR A 811 22.33 -29.33 1.88
C TYR A 811 21.65 -30.68 1.66
N GLU A 812 20.45 -30.89 2.20
CA GLU A 812 19.64 -32.08 1.93
C GLU A 812 18.15 -31.83 2.14
N ASN A 813 17.30 -32.58 1.43
CA ASN A 813 15.84 -32.51 1.58
C ASN A 813 15.24 -33.86 2.03
N LEU A 814 16.02 -34.74 2.65
CA LEU A 814 15.63 -36.10 3.06
C LEU A 814 14.44 -36.10 4.02
N SER A 815 14.24 -35.06 4.83
CA SER A 815 13.04 -34.95 5.67
C SER A 815 11.73 -34.87 4.86
N LEU A 816 11.75 -34.42 3.60
CA LEU A 816 10.58 -34.44 2.70
C LEU A 816 10.34 -35.80 2.03
N HIS A 817 11.26 -36.76 2.19
CA HIS A 817 11.20 -38.07 1.54
C HIS A 817 11.11 -39.21 2.54
N TYR A 818 11.91 -39.18 3.60
CA TYR A 818 12.07 -40.24 4.60
C TYR A 818 11.34 -39.96 5.94
N SER A 819 11.02 -38.71 6.30
CA SER A 819 10.15 -38.49 7.48
C SER A 819 8.75 -39.04 7.20
N ARG A 820 8.03 -39.56 8.21
CA ARG A 820 6.62 -39.96 8.03
C ARG A 820 5.71 -38.75 7.86
N ASP A 821 5.91 -37.70 8.65
CA ASP A 821 5.04 -36.51 8.67
C ASP A 821 5.35 -35.52 7.53
N LYS A 822 6.53 -35.62 6.91
CA LYS A 822 7.05 -34.71 5.86
C LYS A 822 7.13 -33.22 6.30
N ILE A 823 7.03 -32.93 7.60
CA ILE A 823 7.10 -31.57 8.17
C ILE A 823 8.56 -31.10 8.25
N ILE A 824 8.79 -29.82 7.91
CA ILE A 824 10.08 -29.15 8.08
C ILE A 824 9.95 -28.07 9.15
N SER A 825 10.60 -28.28 10.29
CA SER A 825 10.68 -27.31 11.37
C SER A 825 11.75 -26.26 11.11
N LEU A 826 11.49 -25.03 11.57
CA LEU A 826 12.45 -23.93 11.58
C LEU A 826 12.92 -23.58 13.01
N ASP A 827 12.50 -24.33 14.03
CA ASP A 827 12.91 -24.05 15.42
C ASP A 827 14.44 -24.21 15.57
N PRO A 828 15.16 -23.22 16.12
CA PRO A 828 16.63 -23.28 16.22
C PRO A 828 17.17 -24.44 17.06
N GLN A 829 16.43 -24.91 18.07
CA GLN A 829 16.86 -26.02 18.95
C GLN A 829 16.58 -27.38 18.30
N GLU A 830 15.48 -27.52 17.57
CA GLU A 830 15.21 -28.69 16.73
C GLU A 830 16.24 -28.81 15.60
N LEU A 831 16.57 -27.70 14.92
CA LEU A 831 17.63 -27.65 13.90
C LEU A 831 19.01 -27.99 14.49
N TYR A 832 19.35 -27.43 15.66
CA TYR A 832 20.58 -27.81 16.38
C TYR A 832 20.60 -29.31 16.73
N THR A 833 19.46 -29.87 17.14
CA THR A 833 19.34 -31.28 17.47
C THR A 833 19.50 -32.17 16.22
N LYS A 834 18.86 -31.79 15.11
CA LYS A 834 18.95 -32.45 13.80
C LYS A 834 20.38 -32.47 13.27
N PHE A 835 21.03 -31.31 13.21
CA PHE A 835 22.35 -31.16 12.56
C PHE A 835 23.50 -31.61 13.46
N VAL A 836 23.52 -31.14 14.72
CA VAL A 836 24.68 -31.27 15.61
C VAL A 836 24.47 -32.38 16.65
N ALA A 837 23.42 -32.28 17.46
CA ALA A 837 23.34 -33.08 18.70
C ALA A 837 23.14 -34.59 18.47
N ASN A 838 22.40 -34.96 17.42
CA ASN A 838 22.07 -36.36 17.15
C ASN A 838 23.22 -37.16 16.50
N GLY A 839 24.31 -36.52 16.04
CA GLY A 839 25.47 -37.21 15.47
C GLY A 839 25.23 -37.97 14.15
N ARG A 840 24.07 -37.77 13.50
CA ARG A 840 23.66 -38.49 12.27
C ARG A 840 24.11 -37.83 10.96
N ASN A 841 24.87 -36.74 11.05
CA ASN A 841 25.30 -35.87 9.92
C ASN A 841 24.14 -35.41 9.01
N ARG A 842 22.92 -35.32 9.56
CA ARG A 842 21.76 -34.77 8.86
C ARG A 842 22.00 -33.28 8.61
N GLY A 843 21.43 -32.79 7.52
CA GLY A 843 21.48 -31.40 7.14
C GLY A 843 20.08 -30.87 6.89
N GLY A 844 19.96 -29.84 6.07
CA GLY A 844 18.66 -29.32 5.67
C GLY A 844 18.74 -28.52 4.40
N TYR A 845 17.58 -28.20 3.84
CA TYR A 845 17.52 -27.36 2.65
C TYR A 845 17.67 -25.88 3.01
N CYS A 846 17.55 -25.00 2.02
CA CYS A 846 17.74 -23.55 2.13
C CYS A 846 17.26 -22.91 3.45
N MET A 847 15.98 -23.09 3.81
CA MET A 847 15.37 -22.47 5.01
C MET A 847 16.06 -22.95 6.29
N GLU A 848 16.17 -24.26 6.47
CA GLU A 848 16.77 -24.88 7.66
C GLU A 848 18.25 -24.51 7.82
N GLY A 849 19.04 -24.69 6.76
CA GLY A 849 20.50 -24.50 6.79
C GLY A 849 20.90 -23.04 7.01
N SER A 850 20.27 -22.11 6.29
CA SER A 850 20.60 -20.68 6.40
C SER A 850 20.07 -20.05 7.69
N LEU A 851 18.88 -20.43 8.18
CA LEU A 851 18.37 -19.91 9.46
C LEU A 851 19.17 -20.46 10.65
N PHE A 852 19.53 -21.74 10.65
CA PHE A 852 20.44 -22.27 11.66
C PHE A 852 21.76 -21.48 11.71
N PHE A 853 22.37 -21.23 10.55
CA PHE A 853 23.62 -20.45 10.46
C PHE A 853 23.43 -18.99 10.90
N LEU A 854 22.28 -18.37 10.63
CA LEU A 854 21.92 -17.06 11.18
C LEU A 854 21.90 -17.05 12.71
N HIS A 855 21.31 -18.07 13.36
CA HIS A 855 21.29 -18.18 14.82
C HIS A 855 22.67 -18.45 15.41
N VAL A 856 23.54 -19.19 14.72
CA VAL A 856 24.97 -19.33 15.05
C VAL A 856 25.66 -17.96 15.00
N LEU A 857 25.59 -17.26 13.86
CA LEU A 857 26.22 -15.95 13.67
C LEU A 857 25.76 -14.92 14.71
N ARG A 858 24.45 -14.84 14.98
CA ARG A 858 23.87 -13.94 15.98
C ARG A 858 24.30 -14.30 17.41
N SER A 859 24.39 -15.59 17.74
CA SER A 859 24.86 -16.05 19.07
C SER A 859 26.36 -15.80 19.30
N LEU A 860 27.15 -15.72 18.20
CA LEU A 860 28.56 -15.32 18.22
C LEU A 860 28.78 -13.80 18.17
N GLY A 861 27.71 -13.00 18.01
CA GLY A 861 27.78 -11.54 17.99
C GLY A 861 28.04 -10.91 16.62
N PHE A 862 27.98 -11.67 15.52
CA PHE A 862 28.00 -11.09 14.17
C PHE A 862 26.71 -10.28 13.93
N HIS A 863 26.85 -9.12 13.27
CA HIS A 863 25.71 -8.32 12.83
C HIS A 863 25.19 -8.87 11.50
N ALA A 864 24.34 -9.90 11.59
CA ALA A 864 23.77 -10.61 10.45
C ALA A 864 22.23 -10.53 10.43
N PHE A 865 21.64 -10.42 9.23
CA PHE A 865 20.20 -10.49 8.99
C PHE A 865 19.87 -11.28 7.71
N PRO A 866 18.73 -11.98 7.65
CA PRO A 866 18.32 -12.73 6.47
C PRO A 866 17.45 -11.89 5.52
N THR A 867 17.47 -12.23 4.23
CA THR A 867 16.58 -11.65 3.21
C THR A 867 16.10 -12.74 2.24
N GLY A 868 14.86 -12.60 1.76
CA GLY A 868 14.23 -13.56 0.85
C GLY A 868 14.78 -13.47 -0.57
N VAL A 869 14.95 -14.63 -1.20
CA VAL A 869 15.58 -14.79 -2.51
C VAL A 869 14.63 -15.49 -3.47
N ARG A 870 14.55 -14.95 -4.70
CA ARG A 870 13.94 -15.62 -5.85
C ARG A 870 15.02 -16.37 -6.61
N ILE A 871 14.73 -17.61 -7.01
CA ILE A 871 15.64 -18.43 -7.82
C ILE A 871 15.07 -18.64 -9.22
N ARG A 872 15.91 -19.08 -10.15
CA ARG A 872 15.47 -19.67 -11.43
C ARG A 872 15.55 -21.19 -11.37
N LEU A 873 14.54 -21.87 -11.90
CA LEU A 873 14.53 -23.33 -11.98
C LEU A 873 15.56 -23.83 -13.00
N ARG A 874 15.90 -25.11 -12.93
CA ARG A 874 16.94 -25.73 -13.75
C ARG A 874 16.37 -26.76 -14.69
N GLU A 875 16.84 -26.74 -15.92
CA GLU A 875 16.66 -27.79 -16.93
C GLU A 875 18.06 -28.30 -17.30
N ASP A 876 18.28 -29.62 -17.23
CA ASP A 876 19.59 -30.28 -17.40
C ASP A 876 20.73 -29.67 -16.54
N GLY A 877 20.38 -29.15 -15.36
CA GLY A 877 21.31 -28.48 -14.44
C GLY A 877 21.60 -27.02 -14.77
N VAL A 878 21.11 -26.48 -15.89
CA VAL A 878 21.29 -25.08 -16.31
C VAL A 878 20.06 -24.25 -15.91
N PRO A 879 20.22 -23.04 -15.33
CA PRO A 879 19.08 -22.14 -15.06
C PRO A 879 18.41 -21.70 -16.36
N LYS A 880 17.09 -21.90 -16.43
CA LYS A 880 16.23 -21.49 -17.55
C LYS A 880 14.88 -20.98 -17.03
N GLY A 881 14.11 -20.36 -17.93
CA GLY A 881 12.83 -19.73 -17.60
C GLY A 881 13.00 -18.50 -16.70
N ASP A 882 11.87 -18.06 -16.12
CA ASP A 882 11.82 -16.89 -15.26
C ASP A 882 12.17 -17.19 -13.80
N TYR A 883 12.26 -16.13 -13.00
CA TYR A 883 12.37 -16.23 -11.55
C TYR A 883 11.06 -16.70 -10.93
N VAL A 884 11.14 -17.71 -10.08
CA VAL A 884 9.97 -18.15 -9.29
C VAL A 884 9.75 -17.24 -8.06
N GLY A 885 8.82 -17.64 -7.19
CA GLY A 885 8.56 -16.96 -5.93
C GLY A 885 9.76 -16.91 -4.98
N LEU A 886 9.53 -16.33 -3.80
CA LEU A 886 10.50 -16.32 -2.70
C LEU A 886 10.58 -17.74 -2.10
N VAL A 887 11.60 -18.49 -2.50
CA VAL A 887 11.77 -19.93 -2.17
C VAL A 887 13.19 -20.28 -1.72
N HIS A 888 14.01 -19.25 -1.47
CA HIS A 888 15.36 -19.36 -0.93
C HIS A 888 15.66 -18.13 -0.04
N LEU A 889 16.78 -18.12 0.68
CA LEU A 889 17.24 -16.95 1.44
C LEU A 889 18.77 -16.83 1.46
N VAL A 890 19.27 -15.61 1.62
CA VAL A 890 20.68 -15.34 1.93
C VAL A 890 20.79 -14.52 3.22
N LEU A 891 21.96 -14.55 3.85
CA LEU A 891 22.27 -13.73 5.02
C LEU A 891 23.20 -12.58 4.62
N VAL A 892 22.83 -11.35 4.98
CA VAL A 892 23.70 -10.17 4.85
C VAL A 892 24.41 -9.95 6.20
N VAL A 893 25.75 -9.88 6.17
CA VAL A 893 26.61 -9.74 7.35
C VAL A 893 27.41 -8.44 7.24
N GLU A 894 27.35 -7.60 8.29
CA GLU A 894 28.08 -6.32 8.35
C GLU A 894 29.30 -6.40 9.29
N LEU A 895 30.50 -6.33 8.72
CA LEU A 895 31.78 -6.35 9.45
C LEU A 895 32.34 -4.93 9.65
N PRO A 896 33.21 -4.70 10.66
CA PRO A 896 33.92 -3.44 10.81
C PRO A 896 34.86 -3.21 9.62
N GLY A 897 34.70 -2.08 8.92
CA GLY A 897 35.57 -1.73 7.80
C GLY A 897 36.99 -1.31 8.23
N ALA A 898 37.92 -1.33 7.29
CA ALA A 898 39.30 -0.89 7.53
C ALA A 898 39.36 0.55 8.10
N PRO A 899 40.35 0.88 8.95
CA PRO A 899 40.49 2.22 9.49
C PRO A 899 41.04 3.19 8.43
N ASP A 900 40.12 3.82 7.68
CA ASP A 900 40.44 5.02 6.91
C ASP A 900 40.97 6.10 7.86
N GLY A 901 42.18 6.62 7.59
CA GLY A 901 42.97 7.45 8.50
C GLY A 901 42.45 8.87 8.79
N GLY A 902 41.13 9.07 8.82
CA GLY A 902 40.48 10.38 8.81
C GLY A 902 39.14 10.47 9.55
N GLY A 903 39.01 9.85 10.75
CA GLY A 903 38.10 10.30 11.83
C GLY A 903 36.58 10.41 11.56
N GLN A 904 36.08 10.02 10.40
CA GLN A 904 34.65 9.99 10.08
C GLN A 904 34.05 8.60 10.27
N GLN A 905 32.72 8.57 10.39
CA GLN A 905 31.93 7.42 10.82
C GLN A 905 32.18 6.19 9.92
N GLN A 906 32.81 5.16 10.49
CA GLN A 906 33.28 3.96 9.78
C GLN A 906 32.16 3.33 8.93
N GLN A 907 32.38 3.28 7.61
CA GLN A 907 31.57 2.48 6.70
C GLN A 907 31.85 1.00 6.99
N ARG A 908 30.79 0.20 7.15
CA ARG A 908 30.92 -1.26 7.38
C ARG A 908 31.00 -1.99 6.05
N ASP A 909 31.86 -3.00 5.99
CA ASP A 909 31.93 -3.90 4.85
C ASP A 909 30.79 -4.92 4.92
N ARG A 910 30.09 -5.11 3.80
CA ARG A 910 28.94 -6.01 3.69
C ARG A 910 29.29 -7.25 2.89
N TYR A 911 28.94 -8.40 3.44
CA TYR A 911 29.12 -9.72 2.83
C TYR A 911 27.81 -10.47 2.79
N VAL A 912 27.65 -11.31 1.77
CA VAL A 912 26.52 -12.23 1.62
C VAL A 912 27.03 -13.64 1.94
N CYS A 913 26.42 -14.24 2.96
CA CYS A 913 26.62 -15.64 3.32
C CYS A 913 25.41 -16.44 2.86
N ASP A 914 25.66 -17.41 1.98
CA ASP A 914 24.69 -18.42 1.58
C ASP A 914 25.34 -19.78 1.79
N VAL A 915 24.79 -20.56 2.73
CA VAL A 915 25.32 -21.87 3.12
C VAL A 915 24.45 -23.02 2.61
N ALA A 916 23.35 -22.73 1.91
CA ALA A 916 22.31 -23.70 1.61
C ALA A 916 21.60 -23.47 0.25
N PHE A 917 22.28 -22.86 -0.73
CA PHE A 917 21.84 -22.84 -2.13
C PHE A 917 21.98 -24.21 -2.84
N GLY A 918 22.79 -25.11 -2.28
CA GLY A 918 23.15 -26.38 -2.92
C GLY A 918 24.35 -26.25 -3.87
N GLY A 919 24.30 -26.96 -4.99
CA GLY A 919 25.48 -27.33 -5.79
C GLY A 919 26.37 -26.17 -6.26
N ASP A 920 25.77 -25.05 -6.64
CA ASP A 920 26.49 -23.88 -7.16
C ASP A 920 26.46 -22.70 -6.19
N GLY A 921 26.27 -22.99 -4.89
CA GLY A 921 26.40 -21.99 -3.84
C GLY A 921 27.81 -21.39 -3.78
N PRO A 922 27.96 -20.20 -3.16
CA PRO A 922 29.27 -19.63 -2.92
C PRO A 922 30.07 -20.53 -1.96
N THR A 923 31.38 -20.65 -2.16
CA THR A 923 32.30 -21.44 -1.32
C THR A 923 32.91 -20.65 -0.16
N ALA A 924 32.66 -19.34 -0.13
CA ALA A 924 33.08 -18.38 0.89
C ALA A 924 32.10 -17.17 0.90
N PRO A 925 32.07 -16.34 1.96
CA PRO A 925 31.26 -15.12 2.02
C PRO A 925 31.58 -14.17 0.86
N LEU A 926 30.58 -13.84 0.05
CA LEU A 926 30.78 -12.99 -1.12
C LEU A 926 30.66 -11.50 -0.75
N PRO A 927 31.61 -10.64 -1.13
CA PRO A 927 31.50 -9.20 -0.88
C PRO A 927 30.32 -8.62 -1.69
N LEU A 928 29.44 -7.88 -1.02
CA LEU A 928 28.28 -7.22 -1.64
C LEU A 928 28.73 -5.96 -2.40
N VAL A 929 29.44 -6.16 -3.51
CA VAL A 929 30.03 -5.10 -4.33
C VAL A 929 29.63 -5.32 -5.78
N HIS A 930 28.92 -4.33 -6.36
CA HIS A 930 28.49 -4.35 -7.76
C HIS A 930 29.66 -4.66 -8.71
N GLY A 931 29.45 -5.64 -9.59
CA GLY A 931 30.38 -6.02 -10.66
C GLY A 931 31.60 -6.83 -10.20
N ARG A 932 31.82 -7.02 -8.89
CA ARG A 932 33.03 -7.71 -8.39
C ARG A 932 32.99 -9.21 -8.67
N VAL A 933 33.79 -9.64 -9.64
CA VAL A 933 34.01 -11.05 -9.97
C VAL A 933 34.85 -11.72 -8.87
N THR A 934 34.40 -12.89 -8.43
CA THR A 934 35.06 -13.75 -7.44
C THR A 934 35.09 -15.18 -7.99
N ARG A 935 36.22 -15.88 -7.86
CA ARG A 935 36.31 -17.31 -8.21
C ARG A 935 35.66 -18.16 -7.13
N ASN A 936 34.84 -19.13 -7.54
CA ASN A 936 34.03 -19.94 -6.62
C ASN A 936 34.60 -21.36 -6.43
N LEU A 937 34.25 -22.29 -7.33
CA LEU A 937 34.76 -23.65 -7.36
C LEU A 937 35.38 -23.93 -8.74
N GLY A 938 36.67 -24.30 -8.77
CA GLY A 938 37.39 -24.54 -10.02
C GLY A 938 37.47 -23.29 -10.91
N ALA A 939 37.00 -23.41 -12.15
CA ALA A 939 36.95 -22.31 -13.11
C ALA A 939 35.69 -21.41 -13.01
N GLN A 940 34.78 -21.70 -12.08
CA GLN A 940 33.51 -20.96 -11.94
C GLN A 940 33.72 -19.54 -11.38
N GLU A 941 33.06 -18.55 -11.98
CA GLU A 941 33.08 -17.15 -11.56
C GLU A 941 31.69 -16.66 -11.14
N VAL A 942 31.62 -15.98 -10.00
CA VAL A 942 30.39 -15.39 -9.44
C VAL A 942 30.57 -13.90 -9.20
N ARG A 943 29.50 -13.12 -9.36
CA ARG A 943 29.45 -11.69 -9.06
C ARG A 943 28.05 -11.31 -8.60
N TYR A 944 27.94 -10.23 -7.84
CA TYR A 944 26.68 -9.51 -7.69
C TYR A 944 26.68 -8.30 -8.62
N VAL A 945 25.56 -8.04 -9.28
CA VAL A 945 25.35 -6.82 -10.06
C VAL A 945 24.17 -6.10 -9.41
N HIS A 946 24.40 -4.90 -8.89
CA HIS A 946 23.29 -4.03 -8.53
C HIS A 946 22.70 -3.48 -9.83
N ASP A 947 21.59 -4.08 -10.23
CA ASP A 947 20.86 -3.92 -11.47
C ASP A 947 19.42 -4.35 -11.17
N HIS A 948 18.50 -4.15 -12.12
CA HIS A 948 17.11 -4.55 -11.97
C HIS A 948 17.00 -6.07 -11.70
N ILE A 949 17.88 -6.90 -12.30
CA ILE A 949 18.12 -8.31 -11.90
C ILE A 949 19.59 -8.80 -12.19
N PRO A 950 20.34 -9.41 -11.23
CA PRO A 950 21.78 -9.81 -11.35
C PRO A 950 22.13 -11.09 -12.16
N GLN A 951 23.41 -11.26 -12.57
CA GLN A 951 23.94 -12.35 -13.44
C GLN A 951 25.32 -12.97 -13.02
N TYR A 952 25.61 -14.24 -13.40
CA TYR A 952 26.86 -15.05 -13.22
C TYR A 952 27.33 -15.73 -14.55
N ARG A 953 28.52 -16.38 -14.62
CA ARG A 953 28.87 -17.27 -15.76
C ARG A 953 29.80 -18.44 -15.38
N ASN A 954 29.74 -19.55 -16.13
CA ASN A 954 30.51 -20.77 -15.83
C ASN A 954 31.95 -20.79 -16.40
N SER A 955 32.28 -19.91 -17.34
CA SER A 955 33.67 -19.67 -17.80
C SER A 955 33.78 -18.34 -18.54
N GLU A 956 35.01 -17.87 -18.79
CA GLU A 956 35.28 -16.60 -19.48
C GLU A 956 34.70 -16.52 -20.91
N ALA A 957 34.55 -17.67 -21.58
CA ALA A 957 34.02 -17.78 -22.94
C ALA A 957 32.48 -17.92 -23.01
N GLN A 958 31.77 -17.89 -21.89
CA GLN A 958 30.29 -18.03 -21.86
C GLN A 958 29.58 -16.71 -21.49
N VAL A 959 28.35 -16.58 -22.01
CA VAL A 959 27.46 -15.44 -21.73
C VAL A 959 27.03 -15.45 -20.26
N TRP A 960 26.82 -14.27 -19.69
CA TRP A 960 26.28 -14.12 -18.35
C TRP A 960 24.83 -14.63 -18.29
N ASN A 961 24.59 -15.66 -17.48
CA ASN A 961 23.26 -16.23 -17.17
C ASN A 961 22.90 -15.86 -15.73
N SER A 962 21.64 -15.92 -15.29
CA SER A 962 21.28 -15.55 -13.91
C SER A 962 20.79 -16.74 -13.08
N PHE A 963 21.14 -16.77 -11.78
CA PHE A 963 20.74 -17.83 -10.84
C PHE A 963 19.62 -17.38 -9.89
N TYR A 964 19.85 -16.30 -9.14
CA TYR A 964 18.98 -15.85 -8.05
C TYR A 964 19.07 -14.33 -7.85
N CYS A 965 18.04 -13.71 -7.25
CA CYS A 965 17.99 -12.28 -6.94
C CYS A 965 17.29 -12.02 -5.59
N PHE A 966 17.69 -10.94 -4.92
CA PHE A 966 17.23 -10.55 -3.58
C PHE A 966 17.47 -9.06 -3.34
N ASP A 967 16.75 -8.48 -2.37
CA ASP A 967 17.00 -7.13 -1.87
C ASP A 967 17.95 -7.20 -0.66
N PRO A 968 19.16 -6.60 -0.73
CA PRO A 968 20.12 -6.61 0.37
C PRO A 968 19.80 -5.62 1.51
N GLU A 969 18.84 -4.71 1.37
CA GLU A 969 18.50 -3.72 2.42
C GLU A 969 17.30 -4.13 3.29
N THR A 970 16.49 -5.10 2.84
CA THR A 970 15.28 -5.55 3.55
C THR A 970 15.57 -6.81 4.39
N GLU A 971 15.49 -6.69 5.71
CA GLU A 971 15.45 -7.82 6.63
C GLU A 971 14.06 -8.49 6.61
N PHE A 972 14.04 -9.79 6.32
CA PHE A 972 12.86 -10.64 6.42
C PHE A 972 12.72 -11.19 7.84
N LEU A 973 11.48 -11.40 8.30
CA LEU A 973 11.17 -11.88 9.64
C LEU A 973 10.83 -13.37 9.63
N GLU A 974 10.81 -13.99 10.82
CA GLU A 974 10.53 -15.43 10.99
C GLU A 974 9.22 -15.86 10.30
N ALA A 975 8.15 -15.07 10.41
CA ALA A 975 6.86 -15.34 9.77
C ALA A 975 6.95 -15.38 8.23
N ASP A 976 7.81 -14.56 7.61
CA ASP A 976 8.04 -14.61 6.17
C ASP A 976 8.68 -15.95 5.78
N PHE A 977 9.65 -16.43 6.57
CA PHE A 977 10.28 -17.73 6.36
C PHE A 977 9.36 -18.92 6.66
N GLN A 978 8.42 -18.82 7.61
CA GLN A 978 7.41 -19.86 7.82
C GLN A 978 6.54 -20.05 6.57
N ILE A 979 6.10 -18.95 5.93
CA ILE A 979 5.33 -18.99 4.67
C ILE A 979 6.19 -19.54 3.52
N MET A 980 7.43 -19.06 3.38
CA MET A 980 8.36 -19.54 2.35
C MET A 980 8.67 -21.04 2.53
N ASN A 981 8.89 -21.49 3.76
CA ASN A 981 9.11 -22.90 4.12
C ASN A 981 7.88 -23.76 3.79
N TYR A 982 6.66 -23.34 4.19
CA TYR A 982 5.43 -24.05 3.87
C TYR A 982 5.22 -24.25 2.37
N TYR A 983 5.44 -23.21 1.55
CA TYR A 983 5.38 -23.37 0.10
C TYR A 983 6.51 -24.26 -0.43
N THR A 984 7.74 -24.06 0.05
CA THR A 984 8.94 -24.74 -0.48
C THR A 984 8.95 -26.24 -0.15
N SER A 985 8.39 -26.66 1.01
CA SER A 985 8.17 -28.05 1.40
C SER A 985 6.95 -28.72 0.76
N SER A 986 6.06 -27.95 0.13
CA SER A 986 4.81 -28.48 -0.45
C SER A 986 5.04 -29.44 -1.63
N GLY A 987 4.06 -30.32 -1.87
CA GLY A 987 4.09 -31.30 -2.97
C GLY A 987 4.14 -30.71 -4.39
N GLN A 988 4.03 -29.38 -4.55
CA GLN A 988 4.11 -28.73 -5.85
C GLN A 988 5.56 -28.50 -6.32
N THR A 989 6.51 -28.34 -5.39
CA THR A 989 7.90 -27.94 -5.70
C THR A 989 8.79 -29.12 -6.11
N PHE A 990 9.99 -28.82 -6.62
CA PHE A 990 10.99 -29.85 -6.92
C PHE A 990 11.50 -30.55 -5.64
N GLN A 991 11.43 -29.89 -4.48
CA GLN A 991 11.97 -30.40 -3.22
C GLN A 991 11.26 -31.68 -2.75
N ARG A 992 9.97 -31.83 -3.08
CA ARG A 992 9.17 -33.04 -2.78
C ARG A 992 9.16 -34.07 -3.91
N LYS A 993 9.77 -33.74 -5.07
CA LYS A 993 9.79 -34.58 -6.29
C LYS A 993 11.19 -35.08 -6.66
N MET A 994 12.24 -34.58 -5.99
CA MET A 994 13.62 -34.91 -6.28
C MET A 994 14.41 -35.00 -4.97
N THR A 995 14.94 -36.18 -4.66
CA THR A 995 15.85 -36.34 -3.52
C THR A 995 17.19 -35.71 -3.89
N LEU A 996 17.60 -34.66 -3.18
CA LEU A 996 18.76 -33.86 -3.49
C LEU A 996 19.64 -33.68 -2.25
N ILE A 997 20.93 -34.00 -2.39
CA ILE A 997 21.96 -33.75 -1.38
C ILE A 997 23.16 -33.08 -2.04
N VAL A 998 23.76 -32.11 -1.35
CA VAL A 998 25.04 -31.50 -1.74
C VAL A 998 25.92 -31.34 -0.50
N LYS A 999 27.15 -31.84 -0.58
CA LYS A 999 28.20 -31.65 0.44
C LYS A 999 29.45 -31.12 -0.23
N PHE A 1000 30.01 -30.02 0.24
CA PHE A 1000 31.30 -29.54 -0.25
C PHE A 1000 32.46 -30.28 0.44
N LEU A 1001 33.63 -30.32 -0.20
CA LEU A 1001 34.81 -31.05 0.27
C LEU A 1001 35.96 -30.10 0.58
N LEU A 1002 36.54 -30.22 1.77
CA LEU A 1002 37.76 -29.52 2.17
C LEU A 1002 38.99 -30.19 1.56
N GLU A 1003 40.07 -29.41 1.42
CA GLU A 1003 41.34 -29.85 0.83
C GLU A 1003 41.93 -31.14 1.48
N GLY A 1004 41.73 -31.32 2.79
CA GLY A 1004 42.16 -32.53 3.52
C GLY A 1004 41.29 -33.78 3.29
N GLU A 1005 40.06 -33.62 2.79
CA GLU A 1005 39.10 -34.71 2.56
C GLU A 1005 39.26 -35.37 1.18
N ARG A 1006 40.12 -34.80 0.32
CA ARG A 1006 40.31 -35.20 -1.08
C ARG A 1006 40.56 -36.70 -1.26
N LYS A 1007 41.45 -37.30 -0.46
CA LYS A 1007 41.75 -38.75 -0.53
C LYS A 1007 40.61 -39.63 0.00
N SER A 1008 39.97 -39.22 1.10
CA SER A 1008 38.81 -39.93 1.67
C SER A 1008 37.60 -39.94 0.74
N ALA A 1009 37.40 -38.85 -0.02
CA ALA A 1009 36.40 -38.72 -1.07
C ALA A 1009 36.78 -39.42 -2.39
N GLU A 1010 38.06 -39.77 -2.59
CA GLU A 1010 38.52 -40.60 -3.72
C GLU A 1010 38.21 -42.09 -3.47
N GLU A 1011 38.38 -42.58 -2.23
CA GLU A 1011 38.08 -43.98 -1.85
C GLU A 1011 36.61 -44.23 -1.45
N GLY A 1012 35.82 -43.17 -1.23
CA GLY A 1012 34.45 -43.27 -0.74
C GLY A 1012 34.38 -43.82 0.69
N LYS A 1013 35.20 -43.25 1.59
CA LYS A 1013 35.22 -43.57 3.03
C LYS A 1013 35.28 -42.25 3.82
N ILE A 1014 34.14 -41.59 3.97
CA ILE A 1014 34.04 -40.37 4.79
C ILE A 1014 33.77 -40.79 6.24
N SER A 1015 34.83 -40.92 7.02
CA SER A 1015 34.78 -41.07 8.47
C SER A 1015 35.03 -39.72 9.15
N ASN A 1016 34.11 -39.28 10.01
CA ASN A 1016 34.31 -38.09 10.85
C ASN A 1016 35.32 -38.31 12.00
N GLU A 1017 35.81 -39.54 12.18
CA GLU A 1017 36.77 -39.88 13.23
C GLU A 1017 38.21 -39.57 12.80
N GLY A 1018 38.81 -38.57 13.46
CA GLY A 1018 40.27 -38.43 13.54
C GLY A 1018 40.98 -37.79 12.35
N GLN A 1019 40.76 -36.49 12.12
CA GLN A 1019 41.77 -35.66 11.44
C GLN A 1019 42.24 -34.53 12.36
N SER A 1020 43.55 -34.32 12.40
CA SER A 1020 44.23 -33.42 13.33
C SER A 1020 43.71 -31.97 13.28
N SER A 1021 43.54 -31.37 14.46
CA SER A 1021 43.18 -29.97 14.71
C SER A 1021 44.28 -28.95 14.37
N ASP A 1022 45.36 -29.41 13.73
CA ASP A 1022 46.53 -28.63 13.35
C ASP A 1022 46.57 -28.52 11.82
N GLY A 1023 46.37 -27.31 11.31
CA GLY A 1023 46.27 -26.98 9.89
C GLY A 1023 45.38 -25.76 9.64
N GLY A 1024 45.98 -24.71 9.08
CA GLY A 1024 45.32 -23.42 8.77
C GLY A 1024 44.30 -23.49 7.62
N ASP A 1025 43.95 -22.32 7.09
CA ASP A 1025 42.84 -22.06 6.14
C ASP A 1025 42.66 -23.10 5.03
N ARG A 1026 41.84 -24.12 5.33
CA ARG A 1026 41.43 -25.15 4.37
C ARG A 1026 40.39 -24.57 3.43
N LYS A 1027 40.55 -24.79 2.13
CA LYS A 1027 39.61 -24.32 1.11
C LYS A 1027 38.73 -25.45 0.59
N ILE A 1028 37.58 -25.08 0.02
CA ILE A 1028 36.75 -26.01 -0.73
C ILE A 1028 37.47 -26.40 -2.03
N VAL A 1029 37.66 -27.70 -2.25
CA VAL A 1029 38.31 -28.27 -3.44
C VAL A 1029 37.36 -29.07 -4.35
N GLY A 1030 36.15 -29.37 -3.86
CA GLY A 1030 35.17 -30.14 -4.62
C GLY A 1030 33.80 -30.19 -3.96
N LYS A 1031 32.89 -30.95 -4.58
CA LYS A 1031 31.55 -31.26 -4.07
C LYS A 1031 31.13 -32.68 -4.42
N LEU A 1032 30.40 -33.31 -3.51
CA LEU A 1032 29.59 -34.51 -3.75
C LEU A 1032 28.12 -34.09 -3.85
N MET A 1033 27.38 -34.73 -4.75
CA MET A 1033 25.94 -34.51 -4.90
C MET A 1033 25.23 -35.84 -5.08
N LEU A 1034 24.07 -36.01 -4.46
CA LEU A 1034 23.13 -37.10 -4.78
C LEU A 1034 21.90 -36.48 -5.43
N VAL A 1035 21.48 -37.03 -6.57
CA VAL A 1035 20.25 -36.64 -7.26
C VAL A 1035 19.45 -37.90 -7.56
N ASN A 1036 18.32 -38.06 -6.88
CA ASN A 1036 17.47 -39.26 -6.85
C ASN A 1036 18.24 -40.52 -6.44
N GLY A 1037 18.80 -41.28 -7.38
CA GLY A 1037 19.65 -42.45 -7.12
C GLY A 1037 21.11 -42.27 -7.52
N ILE A 1038 21.51 -41.14 -8.10
CA ILE A 1038 22.82 -40.97 -8.74
C ILE A 1038 23.73 -40.11 -7.87
N VAL A 1039 24.83 -40.69 -7.38
CA VAL A 1039 25.91 -39.98 -6.69
C VAL A 1039 26.93 -39.46 -7.70
N LYS A 1040 27.22 -38.17 -7.62
CA LYS A 1040 28.09 -37.42 -8.53
C LYS A 1040 29.18 -36.70 -7.75
N ARG A 1041 30.40 -36.65 -8.30
CA ARG A 1041 31.55 -35.92 -7.73
C ARG A 1041 32.02 -34.85 -8.72
N ASN A 1042 32.45 -33.70 -8.20
CA ASN A 1042 33.09 -32.65 -9.00
C ASN A 1042 34.22 -32.00 -8.18
N MET A 1043 35.46 -32.11 -8.65
CA MET A 1043 36.66 -31.58 -8.00
C MET A 1043 37.13 -30.24 -8.62
N GLY A 1044 36.18 -29.35 -8.93
CA GLY A 1044 36.44 -28.08 -9.65
C GLY A 1044 36.60 -28.23 -11.17
N GLY A 1045 36.15 -29.35 -11.74
CA GLY A 1045 36.30 -29.70 -13.15
C GLY A 1045 35.02 -30.28 -13.75
N ARG A 1046 35.14 -31.34 -14.54
CA ARG A 1046 33.99 -32.10 -15.04
C ARG A 1046 33.33 -32.88 -13.90
N THR A 1047 32.00 -32.91 -13.87
CA THR A 1047 31.25 -33.79 -12.97
C THR A 1047 31.29 -35.23 -13.47
N GLU A 1048 31.64 -36.16 -12.59
CA GLU A 1048 31.64 -37.61 -12.83
C GLU A 1048 30.55 -38.29 -11.98
N VAL A 1049 30.04 -39.44 -12.43
CA VAL A 1049 29.16 -40.31 -11.65
C VAL A 1049 30.04 -41.31 -10.91
N VAL A 1050 29.89 -41.41 -9.58
CA VAL A 1050 30.70 -42.30 -8.73
C VAL A 1050 29.91 -43.50 -8.21
N GLN A 1051 28.58 -43.42 -8.15
CA GLN A 1051 27.68 -44.52 -7.85
C GLN A 1051 26.29 -44.25 -8.44
N GLU A 1052 25.63 -45.29 -8.92
CA GLU A 1052 24.22 -45.30 -9.32
C GLU A 1052 23.51 -46.33 -8.44
N CYS A 1053 22.50 -45.89 -7.69
CA CYS A 1053 21.67 -46.72 -6.83
C CYS A 1053 20.35 -47.01 -7.56
N ARG A 1054 20.01 -48.28 -7.68
CA ARG A 1054 18.77 -48.78 -8.31
C ARG A 1054 17.70 -49.16 -7.28
N THR A 1055 18.09 -49.36 -6.03
CA THR A 1055 17.20 -49.75 -4.93
C THR A 1055 17.38 -48.84 -3.71
N GLU A 1056 16.38 -48.76 -2.83
CA GLU A 1056 16.50 -47.99 -1.58
C GLU A 1056 17.67 -48.45 -0.68
N PRO A 1057 17.94 -49.76 -0.46
CA PRO A 1057 19.09 -50.19 0.33
C PRO A 1057 20.43 -49.70 -0.25
N GLU A 1058 20.59 -49.70 -1.58
CA GLU A 1058 21.78 -49.14 -2.23
C GLU A 1058 21.89 -47.63 -2.03
N ARG A 1059 20.76 -46.91 -2.03
CA ARG A 1059 20.75 -45.47 -1.76
C ARG A 1059 21.08 -45.16 -0.29
N ILE A 1060 20.52 -45.92 0.66
CA ILE A 1060 20.79 -45.77 2.10
C ILE A 1060 22.28 -46.03 2.39
N GLU A 1061 22.88 -47.06 1.78
CA GLU A 1061 24.33 -47.28 1.92
C GLU A 1061 25.14 -46.17 1.23
N ALA A 1062 24.67 -45.61 0.11
CA ALA A 1062 25.31 -44.43 -0.49
C ALA A 1062 25.24 -43.18 0.39
N LEU A 1063 24.12 -42.95 1.12
CA LEU A 1063 23.99 -41.87 2.12
C LEU A 1063 25.06 -42.02 3.21
N ARG A 1064 25.19 -43.24 3.75
CA ARG A 1064 26.19 -43.57 4.77
C ARG A 1064 27.62 -43.38 4.24
N ARG A 1065 27.91 -43.96 3.07
CA ARG A 1065 29.26 -44.03 2.50
C ARG A 1065 29.80 -42.69 2.00
N TRP A 1066 28.98 -41.94 1.26
CA TRP A 1066 29.40 -40.73 0.53
C TRP A 1066 29.04 -39.42 1.23
N PHE A 1067 28.15 -39.43 2.21
CA PHE A 1067 27.76 -38.21 2.92
C PHE A 1067 27.97 -38.32 4.44
N GLY A 1068 28.13 -39.55 4.95
CA GLY A 1068 28.18 -39.84 6.39
C GLY A 1068 26.81 -39.85 7.06
N ILE A 1069 25.72 -39.81 6.27
CA ILE A 1069 24.34 -39.67 6.76
C ILE A 1069 23.82 -41.02 7.22
N THR A 1070 23.21 -41.06 8.42
CA THR A 1070 22.50 -42.23 8.93
C THR A 1070 21.02 -41.91 9.17
N LEU A 1071 20.15 -42.82 8.71
CA LEU A 1071 18.71 -42.76 8.90
C LEU A 1071 18.27 -43.74 10.00
N THR A 1072 17.19 -43.42 10.71
CA THR A 1072 16.54 -44.37 11.63
C THR A 1072 15.72 -45.40 10.85
N GLN A 1073 15.37 -46.52 11.49
CA GLN A 1073 14.50 -47.52 10.87
C GLN A 1073 13.14 -46.94 10.45
N GLU A 1074 12.57 -46.06 11.27
CA GLU A 1074 11.33 -45.34 10.96
C GLU A 1074 11.49 -44.39 9.77
N GLU A 1075 12.62 -43.68 9.66
CA GLU A 1075 12.91 -42.84 8.49
C GLU A 1075 13.06 -43.70 7.22
N ILE A 1076 13.73 -44.85 7.30
CA ILE A 1076 13.89 -45.79 6.18
C ILE A 1076 12.53 -46.30 5.69
N GLU A 1077 11.61 -46.63 6.59
CA GLU A 1077 10.24 -47.04 6.24
C GLU A 1077 9.40 -45.89 5.69
N GLY A 1078 9.67 -44.65 6.10
CA GLY A 1078 8.87 -43.46 5.76
C GLY A 1078 8.89 -43.06 4.28
N ILE A 1079 9.76 -43.65 3.45
CA ILE A 1079 9.78 -43.43 1.99
C ILE A 1079 8.92 -44.41 1.19
N ALA A 1080 8.43 -45.49 1.81
CA ALA A 1080 7.66 -46.50 1.10
C ALA A 1080 6.39 -45.91 0.48
N GLY A 1081 6.21 -46.08 -0.83
CA GLY A 1081 5.10 -45.52 -1.60
C GLY A 1081 5.28 -44.08 -2.10
N GLU A 1082 6.37 -43.38 -1.74
CA GLU A 1082 6.64 -42.04 -2.27
C GLU A 1082 7.10 -42.06 -3.74
N VAL A 1083 6.86 -40.95 -4.45
CA VAL A 1083 7.27 -40.79 -5.86
C VAL A 1083 8.79 -40.84 -6.08
N THR A 1084 9.56 -40.69 -5.00
CA THR A 1084 11.03 -40.73 -4.99
C THR A 1084 11.62 -42.06 -4.50
N GLU A 1085 10.79 -43.06 -4.22
CA GLU A 1085 11.20 -44.43 -3.87
C GLU A 1085 11.84 -45.16 -5.07
N LEU A 1086 13.05 -45.70 -4.89
CA LEU A 1086 13.73 -46.54 -5.87
C LEU A 1086 13.22 -47.98 -5.78
N LYS A 1087 12.31 -48.32 -6.68
CA LYS A 1087 11.73 -49.66 -6.84
C LYS A 1087 12.57 -50.50 -7.78
N ASP A 1088 12.70 -51.79 -7.47
CA ASP A 1088 13.44 -52.72 -8.30
C ASP A 1088 12.77 -52.92 -9.67
N VAL A 1089 13.56 -52.96 -10.73
CA VAL A 1089 13.06 -52.88 -12.12
C VAL A 1089 12.32 -54.16 -12.52
N GLU A 1090 12.58 -55.27 -11.84
CA GLU A 1090 11.90 -56.56 -12.07
C GLU A 1090 10.45 -56.59 -11.53
N THR A 1091 10.03 -55.64 -10.68
CA THR A 1091 8.68 -55.69 -10.04
C THR A 1091 7.57 -54.96 -10.82
N ILE A 1092 7.85 -54.46 -12.03
CA ILE A 1092 6.87 -53.66 -12.82
C ILE A 1092 6.08 -54.52 -13.85
N VAL A 1093 6.29 -55.84 -13.87
CA VAL A 1093 5.49 -56.78 -14.68
C VAL A 1093 4.77 -57.80 -13.79
N ALA A 1094 3.67 -57.36 -13.16
CA ALA A 1094 2.67 -58.19 -12.49
C ALA A 1094 1.29 -57.52 -12.57
#